data_AF-A0A420I2C8-F1
#
_entry.id   AF-A0A420I2C8-F1
#
_cell.length_a   1.000
_cell.length_b   1.000
_cell.length_c   1.000
_cell.angle_alpha   90.00
_cell.angle_beta   90.00
_cell.angle_gamma   90.00
#
_symmetry.space_group_name_H-M   'P 1'
#
loop_
_entity.id
_entity.type
_entity.pdbx_description
1 polymer ?
#
loop_
_entity_poly.entity_id
_entity_poly.type
_entity_poly.pdbx_seq_one_letter_code
_entity_poly.pdbx_strand_id
1 'polypeptide(L)'
;MELADGEKEIVDPDVKAHVSSIVSALGGSGADENGQYILGDDALACLRDLKRWLKLYDEKVNRLDVARCLAESNVVGGDILLILAAWPEYDSGDRLKFKAALSCLELLVPLTWPIKKDPLEMTQNHHRHVPYLQIAQAGYKRSILNFDGARILHTTVRCALPSIAEPKNERTSRDEGIIKLLLYFLRNIAMIEPPKSLNCDEENLEISRSALIDAFQYQDIFHLLLAVSSTMGEEFDVQDVIILDIIFHILKGIDVEEIFSEEKKKEDIKIDELKRLRKKEAAMLSSYQNNAPTRHNRFGSMAWIQREDAKMASISSSAAIVSKAKSFAKMDSTKKYKPPRRPVKVEKGPLDFYTPVTLGPQATKSLVRFVEDFLDACFNPFFSHVRKTIDRDADRVQDFHPTQFFYLVNWFLQAERIRMTRNKEKKIRQSDHAEELGKFSLIANVFNQEMFITLNRVMASSFENKKWLELSAVLKCFSQILLTVQEMNQSLNEEDQEIAGNILSRIFYEETVHDLMASITRTYKDQGFGYLESVTDTALNYLRVLENYSKENTDLQVRSKKKPNRKKKKDKAHKPPQDMEIDKVFDDGNDMGSDDDDDDKNNNDDDDDDIDDDEDDDNDEAKAIHVSRERKLDFRRVSSRFVTQGCVDTFVTFTHYYHELSPAQLKRAHRFFYRVAFKNDMCVMLFRVDIIALFNKMIKGPNELDTHPTVFKEWNELIRQIFKRCTRKIQERPELAVEMLFSKNNSIASFFNEALSSSS
;
A
#
# COMPACT_ATOMS: atom_id res chain seq x y z
N MET A 1 -11.06 -32.98 32.01
CA MET A 1 -10.81 -34.35 32.53
C MET A 1 -9.51 -34.83 31.88
N GLU A 2 -8.53 -35.33 32.62
CA GLU A 2 -7.26 -35.80 32.04
C GLU A 2 -7.50 -37.17 31.36
N LEU A 3 -7.17 -37.28 30.07
CA LEU A 3 -7.16 -38.56 29.36
C LEU A 3 -5.98 -39.41 29.86
N ALA A 4 -6.09 -40.73 29.69
CA ALA A 4 -5.14 -41.72 30.19
C ALA A 4 -3.67 -41.54 29.71
N ASP A 5 -3.44 -40.72 28.69
CA ASP A 5 -2.11 -40.39 28.12
C ASP A 5 -1.50 -39.08 28.66
N GLY A 6 -2.14 -38.39 29.62
CA GLY A 6 -1.60 -37.17 30.22
C GLY A 6 -1.66 -35.92 29.33
N GLU A 7 -2.15 -36.03 28.10
CA GLU A 7 -2.45 -34.89 27.24
C GLU A 7 -3.83 -34.31 27.59
N LYS A 8 -3.87 -33.03 27.98
CA LYS A 8 -5.14 -32.30 28.17
C LYS A 8 -5.78 -32.08 26.81
N GLU A 9 -7.04 -32.49 26.66
CA GLU A 9 -7.80 -32.19 25.44
C GLU A 9 -7.77 -30.68 25.13
N ILE A 10 -7.53 -30.37 23.84
CA ILE A 10 -7.38 -29.00 23.36
C ILE A 10 -8.72 -28.26 23.41
N VAL A 11 -9.82 -29.00 23.19
CA VAL A 11 -11.19 -28.50 23.21
C VAL A 11 -11.88 -28.98 24.48
N ASP A 12 -12.85 -28.22 24.99
CA ASP A 12 -13.70 -28.64 26.10
C ASP A 12 -14.48 -29.94 25.75
N PRO A 13 -14.36 -31.00 26.57
CA PRO A 13 -15.02 -32.29 26.31
C PRO A 13 -16.54 -32.18 26.22
N ASP A 14 -17.17 -31.31 27.02
CA ASP A 14 -18.63 -31.15 27.02
C ASP A 14 -19.10 -30.54 25.70
N VAL A 15 -18.36 -29.52 25.21
CA VAL A 15 -18.62 -28.90 23.91
C VAL A 15 -18.47 -29.92 22.79
N LYS A 16 -17.40 -30.71 22.82
CA LYS A 16 -17.14 -31.75 21.81
C LYS A 16 -18.26 -32.78 21.76
N ALA A 17 -18.68 -33.31 22.92
CA ALA A 17 -19.76 -34.30 22.99
C ALA A 17 -21.09 -33.74 22.44
N HIS A 18 -21.47 -32.52 22.83
CA HIS A 18 -22.71 -31.89 22.35
C HIS A 18 -22.66 -31.58 20.85
N VAL A 19 -21.57 -30.98 20.36
CA VAL A 19 -21.44 -30.62 18.94
C VAL A 19 -21.42 -31.87 18.06
N SER A 20 -20.66 -32.91 18.42
CA SER A 20 -20.63 -34.17 17.66
C SER A 20 -21.99 -34.86 17.62
N SER A 21 -22.76 -34.83 18.71
CA SER A 21 -24.13 -35.35 18.73
C SER A 21 -25.05 -34.60 17.75
N ILE A 22 -24.96 -33.26 17.71
CA ILE A 22 -25.79 -32.44 16.82
C ILE A 22 -25.41 -32.69 15.35
N VAL A 23 -24.11 -32.80 15.05
CA VAL A 23 -23.62 -33.10 13.69
C VAL A 23 -24.14 -34.45 13.21
N SER A 24 -24.08 -35.49 14.06
CA SER A 24 -24.60 -36.81 13.68
C SER A 24 -26.11 -36.85 13.43
N ALA A 25 -26.87 -35.94 14.07
CA ALA A 25 -28.31 -35.82 13.88
C ALA A 25 -28.71 -35.01 12.63
N LEU A 26 -27.74 -34.37 11.96
CA LEU A 26 -28.00 -33.50 10.81
C LEU A 26 -28.41 -34.30 9.56
N GLY A 27 -27.88 -35.50 9.41
CA GLY A 27 -28.17 -36.39 8.29
C GLY A 27 -26.98 -37.27 7.95
N GLY A 28 -27.03 -37.88 6.77
CA GLY A 28 -25.92 -38.68 6.26
C GLY A 28 -26.20 -39.19 4.85
N SER A 29 -25.14 -39.66 4.20
CA SER A 29 -25.26 -40.34 2.92
C SER A 29 -26.01 -41.66 3.10
N GLY A 30 -27.11 -41.83 2.36
CA GLY A 30 -27.88 -43.06 2.37
C GLY A 30 -27.01 -44.26 1.92
N ALA A 31 -27.35 -45.45 2.38
CA ALA A 31 -26.66 -46.70 2.02
C ALA A 31 -26.92 -47.16 0.56
N ASP A 32 -27.68 -46.38 -0.22
CA ASP A 32 -28.03 -46.68 -1.60
C ASP A 32 -26.85 -46.43 -2.55
N GLU A 33 -26.81 -47.16 -3.67
CA GLU A 33 -25.73 -47.09 -4.69
C GLU A 33 -25.48 -45.68 -5.26
N ASN A 34 -26.45 -44.77 -5.12
CA ASN A 34 -26.38 -43.39 -5.60
C ASN A 34 -25.79 -42.40 -4.59
N GLY A 35 -25.54 -42.81 -3.34
CA GLY A 35 -24.91 -41.96 -2.31
C GLY A 35 -25.64 -40.65 -2.00
N GLN A 36 -26.96 -40.58 -2.20
CA GLN A 36 -27.74 -39.37 -1.95
C GLN A 36 -27.80 -39.03 -0.47
N TYR A 37 -27.61 -37.75 -0.15
CA TYR A 37 -27.66 -37.27 1.23
C TYR A 37 -29.11 -37.15 1.70
N ILE A 38 -29.42 -37.82 2.81
CA ILE A 38 -30.74 -37.79 3.43
C ILE A 38 -30.67 -36.85 4.63
N LEU A 39 -31.56 -35.84 4.62
CA LEU A 39 -31.73 -34.92 5.73
C LEU A 39 -32.31 -35.67 6.93
N GLY A 40 -31.73 -35.44 8.13
CA GLY A 40 -32.32 -35.94 9.37
C GLY A 40 -33.69 -35.30 9.64
N ASP A 41 -34.54 -36.01 10.41
CA ASP A 41 -35.91 -35.59 10.72
C ASP A 41 -35.98 -34.16 11.31
N ASP A 42 -35.04 -33.84 12.21
CA ASP A 42 -34.90 -32.54 12.89
C ASP A 42 -33.69 -31.71 12.40
N ALA A 43 -33.25 -31.92 11.15
CA ALA A 43 -32.06 -31.26 10.59
C ALA A 43 -32.10 -29.72 10.72
N LEU A 44 -33.28 -29.11 10.53
CA LEU A 44 -33.44 -27.66 10.62
C LEU A 44 -33.25 -27.13 12.06
N ALA A 45 -33.69 -27.89 13.07
CA ALA A 45 -33.45 -27.54 14.46
C ALA A 45 -31.96 -27.70 14.79
N CYS A 46 -31.32 -28.77 14.32
CA CYS A 46 -29.89 -29.00 14.47
C CYS A 46 -29.05 -27.85 13.91
N LEU A 47 -29.36 -27.37 12.70
CA LEU A 47 -28.67 -26.22 12.08
C LEU A 47 -28.79 -24.93 12.94
N ARG A 48 -29.97 -24.70 13.52
CA ARG A 48 -30.20 -23.53 14.40
C ARG A 48 -29.45 -23.66 15.73
N ASP A 49 -29.34 -24.86 16.27
CA ASP A 49 -28.61 -25.12 17.50
C ASP A 49 -27.10 -24.98 17.28
N LEU A 50 -26.55 -25.48 16.17
CA LEU A 50 -25.15 -25.22 15.79
C LEU A 50 -24.86 -23.71 15.69
N LYS A 51 -25.77 -22.95 15.07
CA LYS A 51 -25.65 -21.48 14.99
C LYS A 51 -25.67 -20.85 16.37
N ARG A 52 -26.52 -21.36 17.27
CA ARG A 52 -26.59 -20.89 18.66
C ARG A 52 -25.29 -21.16 19.40
N TRP A 53 -24.67 -22.32 19.23
CA TRP A 53 -23.37 -22.65 19.82
C TRP A 53 -22.25 -21.72 19.33
N LEU A 54 -22.15 -21.50 18.00
CA LEU A 54 -21.17 -20.56 17.45
C LEU A 54 -21.35 -19.14 18.00
N LYS A 55 -22.59 -18.66 18.09
CA LYS A 55 -22.87 -17.29 18.54
C LYS A 55 -22.77 -17.11 20.06
N LEU A 56 -23.33 -18.02 20.84
CA LEU A 56 -23.44 -17.86 22.30
C LEU A 56 -22.21 -18.37 23.06
N TYR A 57 -21.48 -19.33 22.51
CA TYR A 57 -20.26 -19.86 23.13
C TYR A 57 -19.02 -19.26 22.45
N ASP A 58 -18.79 -19.57 21.18
CA ASP A 58 -17.53 -19.17 20.52
C ASP A 58 -17.38 -17.65 20.38
N GLU A 59 -18.40 -16.94 19.89
CA GLU A 59 -18.35 -15.50 19.66
C GLU A 59 -18.41 -14.69 20.97
N LYS A 60 -19.32 -15.04 21.89
CA LYS A 60 -19.45 -14.31 23.17
C LYS A 60 -18.31 -14.58 24.15
N VAL A 61 -17.79 -15.82 24.21
CA VAL A 61 -16.73 -16.21 25.15
C VAL A 61 -15.35 -16.13 24.50
N ASN A 62 -15.27 -15.96 23.17
CA ASN A 62 -14.05 -15.86 22.38
C ASN A 62 -13.10 -17.06 22.57
N ARG A 63 -13.62 -18.29 22.39
CA ARG A 63 -12.89 -19.55 22.67
C ARG A 63 -12.49 -20.36 21.44
N LEU A 64 -13.27 -20.29 20.35
CA LEU A 64 -13.05 -21.02 19.08
C LEU A 64 -13.10 -22.56 19.21
N ASP A 65 -13.70 -23.07 20.28
CA ASP A 65 -13.80 -24.49 20.58
C ASP A 65 -14.84 -25.17 19.67
N VAL A 66 -16.01 -24.55 19.47
CA VAL A 66 -17.08 -25.08 18.61
C VAL A 66 -16.64 -25.12 17.15
N ALA A 67 -16.03 -24.05 16.66
CA ALA A 67 -15.45 -23.99 15.31
C ALA A 67 -14.41 -25.09 15.10
N ARG A 68 -13.61 -25.39 16.12
CA ARG A 68 -12.62 -26.48 16.08
C ARG A 68 -13.31 -27.84 15.97
N CYS A 69 -14.34 -28.12 16.76
CA CYS A 69 -15.11 -29.36 16.66
C CYS A 69 -15.76 -29.53 15.28
N LEU A 70 -16.39 -28.47 14.75
CA LEU A 70 -17.03 -28.50 13.43
C LEU A 70 -16.01 -28.72 12.29
N ALA A 71 -14.78 -28.23 12.45
CA ALA A 71 -13.68 -28.50 11.54
C ALA A 71 -13.20 -29.95 11.63
N GLU A 72 -13.03 -30.50 12.84
CA GLU A 72 -12.62 -31.89 13.04
C GLU A 72 -13.66 -32.90 12.51
N SER A 73 -14.95 -32.57 12.62
CA SER A 73 -16.05 -33.36 12.04
C SER A 73 -16.27 -33.12 10.54
N ASN A 74 -15.52 -32.21 9.91
CA ASN A 74 -15.65 -31.84 8.49
C ASN A 74 -17.09 -31.51 8.05
N VAL A 75 -17.86 -30.82 8.89
CA VAL A 75 -19.31 -30.58 8.66
C VAL A 75 -19.57 -29.77 7.38
N VAL A 76 -18.67 -28.86 7.02
CA VAL A 76 -18.80 -28.06 5.81
C VAL A 76 -18.79 -28.96 4.58
N GLY A 77 -17.72 -29.73 4.36
CA GLY A 77 -17.59 -30.58 3.19
C GLY A 77 -18.46 -31.84 3.25
N GLY A 78 -18.67 -32.39 4.45
CA GLY A 78 -19.37 -33.64 4.68
C GLY A 78 -20.89 -33.53 4.67
N ASP A 79 -21.46 -32.42 5.14
CA ASP A 79 -22.93 -32.29 5.31
C ASP A 79 -23.46 -31.03 4.63
N ILE A 80 -22.94 -29.84 4.97
CA ILE A 80 -23.52 -28.56 4.54
C ILE A 80 -23.57 -28.42 3.02
N LEU A 81 -22.50 -28.78 2.32
CA LEU A 81 -22.48 -28.73 0.85
C LEU A 81 -23.46 -29.72 0.22
N LEU A 82 -23.63 -30.91 0.80
CA LEU A 82 -24.60 -31.89 0.33
C LEU A 82 -26.05 -31.43 0.57
N ILE A 83 -26.32 -30.77 1.71
CA ILE A 83 -27.63 -30.16 2.01
C ILE A 83 -27.96 -29.06 0.99
N LEU A 84 -26.97 -28.23 0.63
CA LEU A 84 -27.15 -27.21 -0.39
C LEU A 84 -27.36 -27.83 -1.78
N ALA A 85 -26.68 -28.94 -2.09
CA ALA A 85 -26.85 -29.67 -3.34
C ALA A 85 -28.22 -30.35 -3.46
N ALA A 86 -28.82 -30.75 -2.33
CA ALA A 86 -30.17 -31.33 -2.28
C ALA A 86 -31.29 -30.33 -2.66
N TRP A 87 -30.97 -29.05 -2.84
CA TRP A 87 -31.89 -28.01 -3.32
C TRP A 87 -31.56 -27.55 -4.76
N PRO A 88 -31.98 -28.32 -5.79
CA PRO A 88 -31.67 -28.02 -7.18
C PRO A 88 -32.51 -26.86 -7.74
N GLU A 89 -32.10 -26.33 -8.90
CA GLU A 89 -32.65 -25.12 -9.52
C GLU A 89 -34.14 -25.22 -9.90
N TYR A 90 -34.59 -26.39 -10.33
CA TYR A 90 -35.98 -26.63 -10.71
C TYR A 90 -36.94 -26.63 -9.52
N ASP A 91 -36.44 -26.82 -8.29
CA ASP A 91 -37.26 -26.96 -7.07
C ASP A 91 -37.28 -25.67 -6.25
N SER A 92 -37.59 -24.54 -6.89
CA SER A 92 -37.60 -23.21 -6.24
C SER A 92 -38.80 -22.99 -5.30
N GLY A 93 -39.82 -23.85 -5.37
CA GLY A 93 -41.04 -23.73 -4.59
C GLY A 93 -40.96 -24.35 -3.18
N ASP A 94 -39.98 -25.23 -2.91
CA ASP A 94 -39.89 -25.91 -1.62
C ASP A 94 -39.36 -24.98 -0.51
N ARG A 95 -40.29 -24.52 0.33
CA ARG A 95 -40.01 -23.63 1.45
C ARG A 95 -39.15 -24.28 2.54
N LEU A 96 -39.22 -25.61 2.72
CA LEU A 96 -38.42 -26.29 3.74
C LEU A 96 -36.95 -26.35 3.32
N LYS A 97 -36.67 -26.77 2.09
CA LYS A 97 -35.32 -26.77 1.52
C LYS A 97 -34.72 -25.37 1.44
N PHE A 98 -35.51 -24.37 1.05
CA PHE A 98 -35.07 -22.97 1.11
C PHE A 98 -34.64 -22.54 2.52
N LYS A 99 -35.41 -22.89 3.56
CA LYS A 99 -35.06 -22.58 4.95
C LYS A 99 -33.81 -23.33 5.42
N ALA A 100 -33.63 -24.59 5.00
CA ALA A 100 -32.44 -25.37 5.29
C ALA A 100 -31.20 -24.77 4.61
N ALA A 101 -31.31 -24.38 3.33
CA ALA A 101 -30.24 -23.73 2.57
C ALA A 101 -29.85 -22.37 3.18
N LEU A 102 -30.83 -21.56 3.59
CA LEU A 102 -30.55 -20.31 4.28
C LEU A 102 -29.86 -20.54 5.64
N SER A 103 -30.28 -21.56 6.40
CA SER A 103 -29.64 -21.90 7.68
C SER A 103 -28.21 -22.42 7.47
N CYS A 104 -27.95 -23.15 6.37
CA CYS A 104 -26.61 -23.55 5.96
C CYS A 104 -25.73 -22.33 5.63
N LEU A 105 -26.26 -21.35 4.88
CA LEU A 105 -25.55 -20.10 4.61
C LEU A 105 -25.23 -19.34 5.91
N GLU A 106 -26.16 -19.30 6.87
CA GLU A 106 -25.95 -18.68 8.18
C GLU A 106 -24.85 -19.35 9.01
N LEU A 107 -24.54 -20.63 8.79
CA LEU A 107 -23.42 -21.35 9.41
C LEU A 107 -22.11 -21.17 8.63
N LEU A 108 -22.19 -21.14 7.29
CA LEU A 108 -21.00 -20.98 6.45
C LEU A 108 -20.31 -19.64 6.69
N VAL A 109 -21.06 -18.55 6.89
CA VAL A 109 -20.47 -17.22 7.13
C VAL A 109 -19.57 -17.17 8.36
N PRO A 110 -20.00 -17.55 9.58
CA PRO A 110 -19.11 -17.54 10.75
C PRO A 110 -17.96 -18.54 10.63
N LEU A 111 -18.17 -19.72 10.04
CA LEU A 111 -17.10 -20.72 9.87
C LEU A 111 -16.01 -20.27 8.89
N THR A 112 -16.40 -19.54 7.85
CA THR A 112 -15.48 -18.96 6.86
C THR A 112 -14.97 -17.57 7.25
N TRP A 113 -15.37 -17.04 8.41
CA TRP A 113 -14.99 -15.69 8.82
C TRP A 113 -13.48 -15.62 9.09
N PRO A 114 -12.74 -14.70 8.43
CA PRO A 114 -11.30 -14.58 8.60
C PRO A 114 -10.92 -14.29 10.05
N ILE A 115 -10.03 -15.11 10.61
CA ILE A 115 -9.61 -14.99 12.01
C ILE A 115 -8.48 -13.96 12.12
N LYS A 116 -8.77 -12.82 12.79
CA LYS A 116 -7.79 -11.77 13.07
C LYS A 116 -6.82 -12.23 14.17
N LYS A 117 -5.54 -11.88 14.03
CA LYS A 117 -4.48 -12.15 15.01
C LYS A 117 -4.14 -10.86 15.74
N ASP A 118 -5.09 -10.34 16.52
CA ASP A 118 -4.91 -9.10 17.26
C ASP A 118 -4.23 -9.40 18.61
N PRO A 119 -2.99 -8.91 18.85
CA PRO A 119 -2.22 -9.31 20.03
C PRO A 119 -2.88 -8.97 21.37
N LEU A 120 -3.83 -8.02 21.38
CA LEU A 120 -4.56 -7.58 22.56
C LEU A 120 -5.73 -8.51 22.93
N GLU A 121 -6.32 -9.18 21.94
CA GLU A 121 -7.54 -10.00 22.12
C GLU A 121 -7.24 -11.51 22.15
N MET A 122 -6.05 -11.92 21.70
CA MET A 122 -5.66 -13.33 21.63
C MET A 122 -5.43 -13.93 23.02
N THR A 123 -6.12 -15.04 23.30
CA THR A 123 -5.91 -15.88 24.49
C THR A 123 -4.98 -17.06 24.17
N GLN A 124 -4.59 -17.83 25.20
CA GLN A 124 -3.81 -19.07 25.02
C GLN A 124 -4.53 -20.08 24.12
N ASN A 125 -5.86 -20.15 24.16
CA ASN A 125 -6.66 -21.04 23.31
C ASN A 125 -6.55 -20.62 21.85
N HIS A 126 -6.60 -19.33 21.52
CA HIS A 126 -6.42 -18.85 20.15
C HIS A 126 -5.10 -19.33 19.54
N HIS A 127 -4.00 -19.33 20.30
CA HIS A 127 -2.73 -19.85 19.81
C HIS A 127 -2.78 -21.34 19.43
N ARG A 128 -3.64 -22.13 20.06
CA ARG A 128 -3.84 -23.57 19.76
C ARG A 128 -4.80 -23.79 18.59
N HIS A 129 -5.92 -23.06 18.55
CA HIS A 129 -6.95 -23.27 17.53
C HIS A 129 -6.66 -22.57 16.21
N VAL A 130 -6.13 -21.34 16.22
CA VAL A 130 -5.99 -20.49 15.02
C VAL A 130 -5.20 -21.16 13.90
N PRO A 131 -4.02 -21.78 14.12
CA PRO A 131 -3.29 -22.42 13.02
C PRO A 131 -4.09 -23.53 12.33
N TYR A 132 -4.81 -24.34 13.12
CA TYR A 132 -5.66 -25.41 12.58
C TYR A 132 -6.87 -24.87 11.86
N LEU A 133 -7.56 -23.88 12.44
CA LEU A 133 -8.74 -23.27 11.82
C LEU A 133 -8.40 -22.56 10.50
N GLN A 134 -7.20 -21.96 10.39
CA GLN A 134 -6.73 -21.39 9.12
C GLN A 134 -6.58 -22.45 8.02
N ILE A 135 -6.09 -23.64 8.38
CA ILE A 135 -6.01 -24.79 7.45
C ILE A 135 -7.41 -25.30 7.12
N ALA A 136 -8.30 -25.42 8.12
CA ALA A 136 -9.68 -25.83 7.90
C ALA A 136 -10.44 -24.88 6.97
N GLN A 137 -10.27 -23.56 7.14
CA GLN A 137 -10.86 -22.54 6.25
C GLN A 137 -10.35 -22.66 4.82
N ALA A 138 -9.05 -22.94 4.63
CA ALA A 138 -8.48 -23.22 3.32
C ALA A 138 -9.12 -24.47 2.70
N GLY A 139 -9.33 -25.52 3.49
CA GLY A 139 -10.07 -26.73 3.11
C GLY A 139 -11.54 -26.46 2.74
N TYR A 140 -12.26 -25.65 3.54
CA TYR A 140 -13.63 -25.25 3.25
C TYR A 140 -13.74 -24.55 1.89
N LYS A 141 -12.83 -23.61 1.64
CA LYS A 141 -12.78 -22.90 0.36
C LYS A 141 -12.55 -23.86 -0.80
N ARG A 142 -11.59 -24.79 -0.68
CA ARG A 142 -11.36 -25.83 -1.69
C ARG A 142 -12.64 -26.61 -1.99
N SER A 143 -13.29 -27.12 -0.94
CA SER A 143 -14.52 -27.89 -1.07
C SER A 143 -15.67 -27.08 -1.68
N ILE A 144 -15.80 -25.78 -1.36
CA ILE A 144 -16.86 -24.93 -1.91
C ILE A 144 -16.63 -24.61 -3.39
N LEU A 145 -15.38 -24.34 -3.80
CA LEU A 145 -15.05 -23.96 -5.18
C LEU A 145 -15.15 -25.15 -6.14
N ASN A 146 -14.66 -26.32 -5.71
CA ASN A 146 -14.52 -27.52 -6.55
C ASN A 146 -15.59 -28.57 -6.25
N PHE A 147 -16.77 -28.16 -5.79
CA PHE A 147 -17.84 -29.11 -5.44
C PHE A 147 -18.53 -29.65 -6.70
N ASP A 148 -18.39 -30.95 -6.97
CA ASP A 148 -18.95 -31.58 -8.19
C ASP A 148 -20.48 -31.74 -8.16
N GLY A 149 -21.07 -31.89 -6.97
CA GLY A 149 -22.49 -32.25 -6.84
C GLY A 149 -23.47 -31.11 -7.18
N ALA A 150 -23.06 -29.84 -7.08
CA ALA A 150 -23.89 -28.67 -7.34
C ALA A 150 -23.08 -27.38 -7.46
N ARG A 151 -23.67 -26.35 -8.09
CA ARG A 151 -23.11 -24.99 -8.15
C ARG A 151 -23.36 -24.24 -6.84
N ILE A 152 -22.56 -24.52 -5.81
CA ILE A 152 -22.79 -24.04 -4.43
C ILE A 152 -22.93 -22.52 -4.34
N LEU A 153 -22.03 -21.76 -4.96
CA LEU A 153 -22.08 -20.30 -4.92
C LEU A 153 -23.35 -19.79 -5.62
N HIS A 154 -23.71 -20.37 -6.77
CA HIS A 154 -24.97 -20.05 -7.44
C HIS A 154 -26.20 -20.35 -6.55
N THR A 155 -26.21 -21.49 -5.85
CA THR A 155 -27.27 -21.84 -4.89
C THR A 155 -27.36 -20.82 -3.75
N THR A 156 -26.23 -20.30 -3.25
CA THR A 156 -26.24 -19.23 -2.24
C THR A 156 -26.78 -17.91 -2.79
N VAL A 157 -26.48 -17.56 -4.04
CA VAL A 157 -27.06 -16.39 -4.71
C VAL A 157 -28.58 -16.52 -4.82
N ARG A 158 -29.06 -17.70 -5.21
CA ARG A 158 -30.50 -18.01 -5.28
C ARG A 158 -31.21 -17.86 -3.93
N CYS A 159 -30.52 -18.08 -2.81
CA CYS A 159 -31.09 -17.84 -1.48
C CYS A 159 -31.41 -16.35 -1.23
N ALA A 160 -30.61 -15.43 -1.76
CA ALA A 160 -30.79 -13.99 -1.58
C ALA A 160 -31.56 -13.32 -2.72
N LEU A 161 -31.70 -13.97 -3.87
CA LEU A 161 -32.35 -13.42 -5.07
C LEU A 161 -33.77 -12.88 -4.80
N PRO A 162 -34.64 -13.56 -4.02
CA PRO A 162 -35.95 -13.00 -3.67
C PRO A 162 -35.85 -11.67 -2.93
N SER A 163 -34.93 -11.56 -1.96
CA SER A 163 -34.72 -10.33 -1.19
C SER A 163 -34.10 -9.21 -2.04
N ILE A 164 -33.33 -9.54 -3.07
CA ILE A 164 -32.75 -8.58 -4.02
C ILE A 164 -33.82 -8.03 -4.98
N ALA A 165 -34.74 -8.89 -5.43
CA ALA A 165 -35.80 -8.53 -6.37
C ALA A 165 -36.83 -7.55 -5.79
N GLU A 166 -37.01 -7.54 -4.47
CA GLU A 166 -37.85 -6.55 -3.80
C GLU A 166 -37.24 -5.13 -3.92
N PRO A 167 -38.04 -4.09 -4.16
CA PRO A 167 -37.56 -2.73 -4.25
C PRO A 167 -37.08 -2.21 -2.88
N LYS A 168 -36.15 -1.26 -2.89
CA LYS A 168 -35.50 -0.70 -1.68
C LYS A 168 -36.46 -0.33 -0.54
N ASN A 169 -37.63 0.25 -0.86
CA ASN A 169 -38.59 0.72 0.14
C ASN A 169 -39.40 -0.42 0.79
N GLU A 170 -39.52 -1.57 0.14
CA GLU A 170 -40.32 -2.70 0.59
C GLU A 170 -39.46 -3.77 1.28
N ARG A 171 -38.13 -3.69 1.15
CA ARG A 171 -37.18 -4.59 1.82
C ARG A 171 -37.27 -4.46 3.34
N THR A 172 -37.49 -5.59 4.00
CA THR A 172 -37.44 -5.64 5.46
C THR A 172 -36.00 -5.70 5.95
N SER A 173 -35.77 -5.42 7.24
CA SER A 173 -34.45 -5.62 7.87
C SER A 173 -33.95 -7.08 7.75
N ARG A 174 -34.86 -8.04 7.59
CA ARG A 174 -34.50 -9.45 7.36
C ARG A 174 -33.93 -9.63 5.95
N ASP A 175 -34.57 -9.04 4.94
CA ASP A 175 -34.13 -9.11 3.53
C ASP A 175 -32.76 -8.46 3.36
N GLU A 176 -32.56 -7.28 3.94
CA GLU A 176 -31.26 -6.62 4.03
C GLU A 176 -30.20 -7.50 4.72
N GLY A 177 -30.61 -8.23 5.78
CA GLY A 177 -29.76 -9.20 6.47
C GLY A 177 -29.33 -10.37 5.59
N ILE A 178 -30.23 -10.91 4.76
CA ILE A 178 -29.95 -12.02 3.84
C ILE A 178 -28.97 -11.57 2.74
N ILE A 179 -29.18 -10.37 2.18
CA ILE A 179 -28.27 -9.79 1.17
C ILE A 179 -26.87 -9.60 1.78
N LYS A 180 -26.78 -9.03 2.98
CA LYS A 180 -25.49 -8.88 3.70
C LYS A 180 -24.82 -10.23 3.96
N LEU A 181 -25.60 -11.22 4.38
CA LEU A 181 -25.08 -12.57 4.65
C LEU A 181 -24.45 -13.19 3.40
N LEU A 182 -25.12 -13.10 2.24
CA LEU A 182 -24.57 -13.55 0.97
C LEU A 182 -23.28 -12.81 0.61
N LEU A 183 -23.28 -11.48 0.69
CA LEU A 183 -22.10 -10.70 0.32
C LEU A 183 -20.92 -10.97 1.27
N TYR A 184 -21.16 -11.14 2.58
CA TYR A 184 -20.12 -11.54 3.51
C TYR A 184 -19.60 -12.95 3.26
N PHE A 185 -20.47 -13.88 2.83
CA PHE A 185 -20.03 -15.22 2.40
C PHE A 185 -19.07 -15.13 1.21
N LEU A 186 -19.44 -14.39 0.15
CA LEU A 186 -18.58 -14.17 -1.00
C LEU A 186 -17.27 -13.47 -0.63
N ARG A 187 -17.34 -12.48 0.27
CA ARG A 187 -16.18 -11.78 0.83
C ARG A 187 -15.25 -12.72 1.56
N ASN A 188 -15.79 -13.61 2.39
CA ASN A 188 -15.00 -14.57 3.16
C ASN A 188 -14.23 -15.52 2.24
N ILE A 189 -14.89 -16.09 1.23
CA ILE A 189 -14.25 -16.99 0.25
C ILE A 189 -13.18 -16.25 -0.56
N ALA A 190 -13.43 -14.99 -0.91
CA ALA A 190 -12.44 -14.14 -1.55
C ALA A 190 -11.28 -13.82 -0.60
N MET A 191 -11.48 -13.71 0.71
CA MET A 191 -10.44 -13.34 1.67
C MET A 191 -9.56 -14.50 2.14
N ILE A 192 -10.09 -15.74 2.20
CA ILE A 192 -9.33 -16.91 2.67
C ILE A 192 -8.12 -17.16 1.76
N GLU A 193 -6.93 -17.18 2.36
CA GLU A 193 -5.65 -17.50 1.73
C GLU A 193 -4.98 -18.67 2.43
N PRO A 194 -4.23 -19.52 1.70
CA PRO A 194 -3.50 -20.59 2.33
C PRO A 194 -2.44 -20.01 3.28
N PRO A 195 -2.27 -20.59 4.48
CA PRO A 195 -1.25 -20.13 5.41
C PRO A 195 0.15 -20.31 4.80
N LYS A 196 0.95 -19.24 4.79
CA LYS A 196 2.33 -19.21 4.24
C LYS A 196 3.30 -20.23 4.86
N SER A 197 2.91 -20.90 5.95
CA SER A 197 3.70 -21.94 6.62
C SER A 197 3.59 -23.32 5.98
N LEU A 198 2.56 -23.58 5.15
CA LEU A 198 2.42 -24.84 4.42
C LEU A 198 2.96 -24.69 3.00
N ASN A 199 4.12 -25.30 2.75
CA ASN A 199 4.68 -25.46 1.41
C ASN A 199 4.07 -26.71 0.73
N CYS A 200 2.76 -26.70 0.48
CA CYS A 200 2.07 -27.76 -0.26
C CYS A 200 1.57 -27.19 -1.59
N ASP A 201 2.37 -27.34 -2.65
CA ASP A 201 2.14 -26.69 -3.94
C ASP A 201 0.85 -27.15 -4.66
N GLU A 202 0.41 -28.40 -4.46
CA GLU A 202 -0.78 -28.96 -5.11
C GLU A 202 -2.10 -28.43 -4.50
N GLU A 203 -2.23 -28.46 -3.16
CA GLU A 203 -3.43 -27.93 -2.47
C GLU A 203 -3.57 -26.41 -2.66
N ASN A 204 -2.44 -25.70 -2.81
CA ASN A 204 -2.42 -24.28 -3.07
C ASN A 204 -2.97 -23.91 -4.46
N LEU A 205 -2.91 -24.82 -5.46
CA LEU A 205 -3.41 -24.57 -6.81
C LEU A 205 -4.93 -24.54 -6.86
N GLU A 206 -5.58 -25.47 -6.15
CA GLU A 206 -7.05 -25.54 -6.07
C GLU A 206 -7.66 -24.38 -5.27
N ILE A 207 -6.90 -23.82 -4.33
CA ILE A 207 -7.29 -22.68 -3.49
C ILE A 207 -6.88 -21.33 -4.15
N SER A 208 -6.21 -21.40 -5.30
CA SER A 208 -5.62 -20.24 -5.97
C SER A 208 -6.65 -19.15 -6.34
N ARG A 209 -6.15 -17.95 -6.65
CA ARG A 209 -6.98 -16.86 -7.19
C ARG A 209 -7.57 -17.21 -8.55
N SER A 210 -6.85 -17.98 -9.37
CA SER A 210 -7.35 -18.47 -10.65
C SER A 210 -8.63 -19.29 -10.48
N ALA A 211 -8.60 -20.30 -9.59
CA ALA A 211 -9.76 -21.15 -9.31
C ALA A 211 -10.97 -20.33 -8.80
N LEU A 212 -10.74 -19.33 -7.95
CA LEU A 212 -11.79 -18.42 -7.49
C LEU A 212 -12.44 -17.66 -8.66
N ILE A 213 -11.62 -17.04 -9.53
CA ILE A 213 -12.11 -16.23 -10.66
C ILE A 213 -12.87 -17.10 -11.65
N ASP A 214 -12.37 -18.30 -11.95
CA ASP A 214 -13.04 -19.25 -12.83
C ASP A 214 -14.39 -19.70 -12.25
N ALA A 215 -14.45 -19.99 -10.95
CA ALA A 215 -15.71 -20.31 -10.27
C ALA A 215 -16.69 -19.13 -10.25
N PHE A 216 -16.20 -17.90 -10.03
CA PHE A 216 -17.03 -16.69 -10.02
C PHE A 216 -17.64 -16.37 -11.38
N GLN A 217 -16.90 -16.64 -12.46
CA GLN A 217 -17.41 -16.53 -13.82
C GLN A 217 -18.40 -17.64 -14.14
N TYR A 218 -18.08 -18.90 -13.80
CA TYR A 218 -18.92 -20.06 -14.11
C TYR A 218 -20.26 -20.06 -13.36
N GLN A 219 -20.30 -19.50 -12.15
CA GLN A 219 -21.48 -19.46 -11.28
C GLN A 219 -22.20 -18.09 -11.28
N ASP A 220 -21.91 -17.24 -12.28
CA ASP A 220 -22.55 -15.92 -12.51
C ASP A 220 -22.41 -14.90 -11.36
N ILE A 221 -21.39 -15.04 -10.53
CA ILE A 221 -21.15 -14.14 -9.38
C ILE A 221 -20.68 -12.77 -9.86
N PHE A 222 -19.87 -12.71 -10.92
CA PHE A 222 -19.48 -11.43 -11.51
C PHE A 222 -20.68 -10.63 -12.02
N HIS A 223 -21.70 -11.30 -12.57
CA HIS A 223 -22.91 -10.64 -13.03
C HIS A 223 -23.72 -10.05 -11.86
N LEU A 224 -23.80 -10.78 -10.74
CA LEU A 224 -24.38 -10.26 -9.49
C LEU A 224 -23.62 -9.03 -8.99
N LEU A 225 -22.29 -9.09 -8.94
CA LEU A 225 -21.47 -7.96 -8.46
C LEU A 225 -21.65 -6.72 -9.36
N LEU A 226 -21.71 -6.89 -10.68
CA LEU A 226 -21.98 -5.81 -11.62
C LEU A 226 -23.38 -5.22 -11.41
N ALA A 227 -24.41 -6.06 -11.31
CA ALA A 227 -25.79 -5.61 -11.13
C ALA A 227 -26.00 -4.80 -9.83
N VAL A 228 -25.39 -5.23 -8.72
CA VAL A 228 -25.49 -4.50 -7.44
C VAL A 228 -24.62 -3.24 -7.43
N SER A 229 -23.48 -3.25 -8.13
CA SER A 229 -22.57 -2.09 -8.18
C SER A 229 -23.07 -0.97 -9.07
N SER A 230 -23.78 -1.28 -10.17
CA SER A 230 -24.32 -0.27 -11.09
C SER A 230 -25.49 0.50 -10.50
N THR A 231 -26.34 -0.15 -9.69
CA THR A 231 -27.50 0.47 -9.01
C THR A 231 -27.16 0.99 -7.59
N MET A 232 -25.88 1.12 -7.27
CA MET A 232 -25.42 1.62 -5.97
C MET A 232 -25.80 3.11 -5.79
N GLY A 233 -26.48 3.41 -4.69
CA GLY A 233 -27.05 4.73 -4.39
C GLY A 233 -28.51 4.90 -4.82
N GLU A 234 -29.02 4.04 -5.71
CA GLU A 234 -30.44 3.99 -6.10
C GLU A 234 -31.16 2.88 -5.34
N GLU A 235 -30.83 1.61 -5.63
CA GLU A 235 -31.45 0.44 -5.03
C GLU A 235 -30.70 -0.08 -3.79
N PHE A 236 -29.39 0.16 -3.69
CA PHE A 236 -28.54 -0.34 -2.60
C PHE A 236 -27.76 0.79 -1.94
N ASP A 237 -27.81 0.86 -0.61
CA ASP A 237 -27.12 1.90 0.17
C ASP A 237 -26.05 1.37 1.12
N VAL A 238 -26.20 0.13 1.60
CA VAL A 238 -25.47 -0.41 2.77
C VAL A 238 -24.45 -1.48 2.38
N GLN A 239 -24.60 -2.05 1.18
CA GLN A 239 -23.82 -3.15 0.62
C GLN A 239 -22.47 -2.68 0.03
N ASP A 240 -22.32 -1.37 -0.15
CA ASP A 240 -21.18 -0.66 -0.75
C ASP A 240 -19.82 -1.14 -0.23
N VAL A 241 -19.65 -1.12 1.08
CA VAL A 241 -18.39 -1.47 1.75
C VAL A 241 -18.06 -2.97 1.62
N ILE A 242 -19.08 -3.83 1.61
CA ILE A 242 -18.86 -5.29 1.48
C ILE A 242 -18.43 -5.63 0.05
N ILE A 243 -19.01 -4.97 -0.95
CA ILE A 243 -18.61 -5.15 -2.35
C ILE A 243 -17.20 -4.60 -2.58
N LEU A 244 -16.85 -3.48 -1.94
CA LEU A 244 -15.49 -2.95 -1.96
C LEU A 244 -14.48 -4.00 -1.47
N ASP A 245 -14.78 -4.68 -0.37
CA ASP A 245 -13.96 -5.78 0.14
C ASP A 245 -13.84 -6.94 -0.86
N ILE A 246 -14.94 -7.37 -1.47
CA ILE A 246 -14.94 -8.49 -2.43
C ILE A 246 -14.03 -8.15 -3.62
N ILE A 247 -14.26 -6.99 -4.25
CA ILE A 247 -13.49 -6.53 -5.41
C ILE A 247 -12.02 -6.37 -5.04
N PHE A 248 -11.73 -5.82 -3.86
CA PHE A 248 -10.36 -5.68 -3.35
C PHE A 248 -9.64 -7.03 -3.26
N HIS A 249 -10.28 -8.06 -2.69
CA HIS A 249 -9.66 -9.37 -2.52
C HIS A 249 -9.52 -10.16 -3.82
N ILE A 250 -10.31 -9.82 -4.85
CA ILE A 250 -10.18 -10.37 -6.21
C ILE A 250 -9.01 -9.70 -6.93
N LEU A 251 -8.84 -8.38 -6.80
CA LEU A 251 -7.88 -7.57 -7.57
C LEU A 251 -6.51 -7.38 -6.91
N LYS A 252 -6.41 -7.55 -5.58
CA LYS A 252 -5.17 -7.28 -4.85
C LYS A 252 -4.00 -8.13 -5.38
N GLY A 253 -2.85 -7.49 -5.55
CA GLY A 253 -1.61 -8.12 -5.99
C GLY A 253 -1.55 -8.46 -7.48
N ILE A 254 -2.60 -8.21 -8.27
CA ILE A 254 -2.54 -8.50 -9.71
C ILE A 254 -2.03 -7.28 -10.47
N ASP A 255 -1.00 -7.49 -11.28
CA ASP A 255 -0.45 -6.45 -12.15
C ASP A 255 -1.35 -6.22 -13.37
N VAL A 256 -1.75 -4.97 -13.56
CA VAL A 256 -2.62 -4.54 -14.64
C VAL A 256 -1.91 -4.69 -15.99
N GLU A 257 -0.61 -4.37 -16.06
CA GLU A 257 0.16 -4.49 -17.31
C GLU A 257 0.24 -5.95 -17.78
N GLU A 258 0.37 -6.88 -16.83
CA GLU A 258 0.41 -8.32 -17.11
C GLU A 258 -0.94 -8.82 -17.65
N ILE A 259 -2.07 -8.46 -17.04
CA ILE A 259 -3.40 -8.96 -17.44
C ILE A 259 -3.74 -8.52 -18.88
N PHE A 260 -3.59 -7.23 -19.19
CA PHE A 260 -4.05 -6.63 -20.46
C PHE A 260 -3.14 -6.89 -21.67
N SER A 261 -1.97 -7.51 -21.46
CA SER A 261 -1.06 -7.93 -22.53
C SER A 261 -1.66 -9.06 -23.39
N GLU A 262 -1.38 -9.09 -24.70
CA GLU A 262 -1.87 -10.15 -25.60
C GLU A 262 -1.21 -11.50 -25.32
N GLU A 263 -1.95 -12.62 -25.34
CA GLU A 263 -1.45 -13.96 -24.96
C GLU A 263 -0.17 -14.38 -25.70
N LYS A 264 -0.11 -14.18 -27.02
CA LYS A 264 1.10 -14.48 -27.82
C LYS A 264 2.30 -13.62 -27.41
N LYS A 265 2.06 -12.34 -27.13
CA LYS A 265 3.09 -11.46 -26.57
C LYS A 265 3.52 -11.91 -25.18
N LYS A 266 2.61 -12.44 -24.34
CA LYS A 266 2.97 -12.95 -23.01
C LYS A 266 3.91 -14.15 -23.09
N GLU A 267 3.69 -15.09 -24.00
CA GLU A 267 4.59 -16.23 -24.19
C GLU A 267 5.98 -15.76 -24.61
N ASP A 268 6.05 -14.85 -25.60
CA ASP A 268 7.31 -14.27 -26.05
C ASP A 268 8.01 -13.46 -24.94
N ILE A 269 7.26 -12.65 -24.18
CA ILE A 269 7.76 -11.88 -23.03
C ILE A 269 8.27 -12.83 -21.94
N LYS A 270 7.57 -13.90 -21.61
CA LYS A 270 7.99 -14.89 -20.61
C LYS A 270 9.26 -15.63 -21.06
N ILE A 271 9.36 -15.97 -22.33
CA ILE A 271 10.57 -16.58 -22.90
C ILE A 271 11.73 -15.59 -22.86
N ASP A 272 11.50 -14.32 -23.21
CA ASP A 272 12.54 -13.29 -23.16
C ASP A 272 12.94 -12.95 -21.71
N GLU A 273 11.99 -12.93 -20.79
CA GLU A 273 12.24 -12.79 -19.36
C GLU A 273 13.05 -13.96 -18.83
N LEU A 274 12.72 -15.21 -19.17
CA LEU A 274 13.50 -16.37 -18.78
C LEU A 274 14.93 -16.28 -19.34
N LYS A 275 15.08 -15.87 -20.60
CA LYS A 275 16.40 -15.60 -21.20
C LYS A 275 17.13 -14.50 -20.44
N ARG A 276 16.45 -13.43 -20.03
CA ARG A 276 17.00 -12.31 -19.25
C ARG A 276 17.43 -12.76 -17.86
N LEU A 277 16.60 -13.53 -17.15
CA LEU A 277 16.91 -14.08 -15.83
C LEU A 277 18.10 -15.03 -15.89
N ARG A 278 18.15 -15.91 -16.92
CA ARG A 278 19.29 -16.80 -17.14
C ARG A 278 20.58 -16.01 -17.46
N LYS A 279 20.49 -14.94 -18.24
CA LYS A 279 21.63 -14.03 -18.47
C LYS A 279 22.06 -13.33 -17.19
N LYS A 280 21.11 -12.89 -16.35
CA LYS A 280 21.37 -12.25 -15.05
C LYS A 280 22.07 -13.22 -14.10
N GLU A 281 21.59 -14.46 -14.02
CA GLU A 281 22.22 -15.53 -13.25
C GLU A 281 23.64 -15.83 -13.76
N ALA A 282 23.80 -15.98 -15.08
CA ALA A 282 25.12 -16.18 -15.68
C ALA A 282 26.08 -15.01 -15.43
N ALA A 283 25.61 -13.76 -15.49
CA ALA A 283 26.40 -12.57 -15.19
C ALA A 283 26.80 -12.52 -13.70
N MET A 284 25.88 -12.88 -12.80
CA MET A 284 26.15 -12.98 -11.36
C MET A 284 27.17 -14.09 -11.06
N LEU A 285 27.04 -15.24 -11.71
CA LEU A 285 28.01 -16.34 -11.59
C LEU A 285 29.37 -15.95 -12.17
N SER A 286 29.40 -15.21 -13.29
CA SER A 286 30.64 -14.73 -13.90
C SER A 286 31.36 -13.70 -13.02
N SER A 287 30.64 -12.73 -12.43
CA SER A 287 31.23 -11.76 -11.50
C SER A 287 31.75 -12.44 -10.22
N TYR A 288 31.04 -13.46 -9.75
CA TYR A 288 31.50 -14.31 -8.65
C TYR A 288 32.75 -15.08 -9.02
N GLN A 289 32.80 -15.73 -10.19
CA GLN A 289 33.96 -16.47 -10.68
C GLN A 289 35.19 -15.57 -10.85
N ASN A 290 35.04 -14.34 -11.35
CA ASN A 290 36.13 -13.37 -11.48
C ASN A 290 36.71 -12.92 -10.12
N ASN A 291 35.94 -13.05 -9.04
CA ASN A 291 36.35 -12.72 -7.68
C ASN A 291 36.63 -13.95 -6.82
N ALA A 292 36.35 -15.15 -7.32
CA ALA A 292 36.57 -16.41 -6.65
C ALA A 292 38.07 -16.74 -6.57
N PRO A 293 38.51 -17.45 -5.52
CA PRO A 293 39.88 -17.91 -5.44
C PRO A 293 40.17 -18.91 -6.57
N THR A 294 41.24 -18.68 -7.33
CA THR A 294 41.69 -19.58 -8.42
C THR A 294 42.30 -20.89 -7.92
N ARG A 295 42.53 -21.02 -6.60
CA ARG A 295 43.14 -22.19 -5.96
C ARG A 295 42.32 -22.62 -4.75
N HIS A 296 42.58 -23.83 -4.26
CA HIS A 296 41.91 -24.38 -3.08
C HIS A 296 42.11 -23.49 -1.82
N ASN A 297 41.17 -23.56 -0.87
CA ASN A 297 41.17 -22.71 0.33
C ASN A 297 42.45 -22.81 1.19
N ARG A 298 43.16 -23.94 1.16
CA ARG A 298 44.41 -24.17 1.92
C ARG A 298 45.68 -23.59 1.27
N PHE A 299 45.57 -22.82 0.18
CA PHE A 299 46.75 -22.31 -0.53
C PHE A 299 47.62 -21.35 0.31
N GLY A 300 47.08 -20.75 1.39
CA GLY A 300 47.89 -20.15 2.46
C GLY A 300 48.66 -18.87 2.10
N SER A 301 48.30 -18.18 1.01
CA SER A 301 48.95 -16.92 0.62
C SER A 301 48.79 -15.83 1.69
N MET A 302 49.89 -15.18 2.05
CA MET A 302 49.95 -14.11 3.03
C MET A 302 50.60 -12.87 2.40
N ALA A 303 49.93 -11.73 2.50
CA ALA A 303 50.42 -10.44 2.00
C ALA A 303 50.53 -9.45 3.16
N TRP A 304 51.59 -8.63 3.14
CA TRP A 304 51.79 -7.54 4.08
C TRP A 304 51.48 -6.20 3.39
N ILE A 305 50.59 -5.41 3.97
CA ILE A 305 50.24 -4.07 3.46
C ILE A 305 50.85 -3.04 4.40
N GLN A 306 51.76 -2.23 3.85
CA GLN A 306 52.30 -1.06 4.53
C GLN A 306 51.27 0.07 4.50
N ARG A 307 50.92 0.61 5.68
CA ARG A 307 50.06 1.77 5.86
C ARG A 307 50.89 3.04 6.05
N GLU A 308 50.22 4.18 6.08
CA GLU A 308 50.78 5.44 6.60
C GLU A 308 51.32 5.19 8.04
N ASP A 309 52.48 5.75 8.37
CA ASP A 309 53.35 5.42 9.54
C ASP A 309 54.18 4.13 9.47
N ALA A 310 54.36 3.51 8.30
CA ALA A 310 55.13 2.26 8.13
C ALA A 310 54.60 1.06 8.95
N LYS A 311 53.36 1.13 9.46
CA LYS A 311 52.68 0.02 10.14
C LYS A 311 52.27 -1.04 9.12
N MET A 312 52.57 -2.30 9.41
CA MET A 312 52.31 -3.43 8.52
C MET A 312 51.07 -4.20 8.98
N ALA A 313 50.11 -4.43 8.08
CA ALA A 313 48.96 -5.29 8.33
C ALA A 313 49.06 -6.56 7.46
N SER A 314 48.95 -7.73 8.08
CA SER A 314 48.96 -9.02 7.38
C SER A 314 47.55 -9.44 6.96
N ILE A 315 47.40 -9.89 5.71
CA ILE A 315 46.15 -10.47 5.20
C ILE A 315 46.46 -11.82 4.57
N SER A 316 45.75 -12.85 5.01
CA SER A 316 45.83 -14.20 4.48
C SER A 316 44.76 -14.42 3.41
N SER A 317 45.08 -14.13 2.15
CA SER A 317 44.27 -14.54 0.99
C SER A 317 44.99 -14.30 -0.34
N SER A 318 44.71 -15.15 -1.33
CA SER A 318 45.20 -14.95 -2.71
C SER A 318 44.65 -13.65 -3.32
N ALA A 319 43.41 -13.28 -2.97
CA ALA A 319 42.76 -12.05 -3.43
C ALA A 319 43.48 -10.77 -2.97
N ALA A 320 44.25 -10.81 -1.88
CA ALA A 320 45.03 -9.69 -1.37
C ALA A 320 46.32 -9.42 -2.16
N ILE A 321 46.68 -10.28 -3.12
CA ILE A 321 47.87 -10.09 -3.95
C ILE A 321 47.51 -9.38 -5.27
N VAL A 322 46.29 -9.58 -5.77
CA VAL A 322 45.88 -9.18 -7.13
C VAL A 322 45.68 -7.67 -7.27
N SER A 323 45.10 -7.00 -6.27
CA SER A 323 44.78 -5.58 -6.36
C SER A 323 44.71 -4.94 -4.97
N LYS A 324 45.20 -3.70 -4.85
CA LYS A 324 45.09 -2.89 -3.62
C LYS A 324 43.63 -2.79 -3.15
N ALA A 325 42.68 -2.57 -4.05
CA ALA A 325 41.26 -2.46 -3.72
C ALA A 325 40.68 -3.77 -3.15
N LYS A 326 41.00 -4.92 -3.78
CA LYS A 326 40.59 -6.25 -3.27
C LYS A 326 41.23 -6.56 -1.92
N SER A 327 42.44 -6.06 -1.69
CA SER A 327 43.16 -6.23 -0.43
C SER A 327 42.50 -5.45 0.71
N PHE A 328 42.13 -4.18 0.48
CA PHE A 328 41.37 -3.38 1.45
C PHE A 328 39.98 -3.97 1.70
N ALA A 329 39.26 -4.40 0.66
CA ALA A 329 37.97 -5.07 0.83
C ALA A 329 38.07 -6.36 1.65
N LYS A 330 39.14 -7.15 1.47
CA LYS A 330 39.38 -8.34 2.29
C LYS A 330 39.67 -7.98 3.75
N MET A 331 40.49 -6.96 3.97
CA MET A 331 40.79 -6.41 5.30
C MET A 331 39.53 -5.94 6.03
N ASP A 332 38.57 -5.37 5.30
CA ASP A 332 37.27 -4.99 5.86
C ASP A 332 36.38 -6.20 6.14
N SER A 333 36.37 -7.19 5.24
CA SER A 333 35.56 -8.42 5.41
C SER A 333 35.96 -9.28 6.62
N THR A 334 37.22 -9.19 7.08
CA THR A 334 37.71 -9.92 8.25
C THR A 334 37.40 -9.22 9.57
N LYS A 335 36.84 -8.01 9.55
CA LYS A 335 36.42 -7.30 10.76
C LYS A 335 35.31 -8.09 11.44
N LYS A 336 35.56 -8.51 12.70
CA LYS A 336 34.57 -9.22 13.53
C LYS A 336 33.42 -8.33 13.96
N TYR A 337 33.69 -7.04 14.16
CA TYR A 337 32.70 -6.07 14.56
C TYR A 337 31.71 -5.81 13.43
N LYS A 338 30.44 -6.09 13.70
CA LYS A 338 29.32 -5.63 12.89
C LYS A 338 28.50 -4.69 13.78
N PRO A 339 28.24 -3.45 13.34
CA PRO A 339 27.39 -2.55 14.13
C PRO A 339 26.02 -3.20 14.34
N PRO A 340 25.41 -3.07 15.53
CA PRO A 340 24.09 -3.61 15.78
C PRO A 340 23.11 -2.97 14.80
N ARG A 341 22.56 -3.79 13.91
CA ARG A 341 21.44 -3.39 13.07
C ARG A 341 20.19 -3.64 13.88
N ARG A 342 19.32 -2.64 13.98
CA ARG A 342 17.96 -2.89 14.46
C ARG A 342 17.39 -3.98 13.56
N PRO A 343 16.87 -5.09 14.10
CA PRO A 343 16.11 -6.01 13.27
C PRO A 343 15.05 -5.16 12.59
N VAL A 344 14.98 -5.21 11.26
CA VAL A 344 13.84 -4.64 10.55
C VAL A 344 12.63 -5.25 11.25
N LYS A 345 11.81 -4.42 11.92
CA LYS A 345 10.58 -4.91 12.52
C LYS A 345 9.88 -5.64 11.38
N VAL A 346 9.75 -6.95 11.53
CA VAL A 346 9.11 -7.80 10.52
C VAL A 346 7.61 -7.55 10.62
N GLU A 347 7.19 -6.31 10.39
CA GLU A 347 5.83 -6.00 9.95
C GLU A 347 5.78 -6.23 8.45
N LYS A 348 6.00 -7.49 8.08
CA LYS A 348 5.80 -8.05 6.75
C LYS A 348 6.64 -7.38 5.65
N GLY A 349 6.79 -8.09 4.53
CA GLY A 349 7.43 -7.59 3.33
C GLY A 349 6.69 -6.37 2.73
N PRO A 350 7.08 -5.92 1.54
CA PRO A 350 6.56 -4.69 0.93
C PRO A 350 5.03 -4.73 0.91
N LEU A 351 4.37 -3.86 1.69
CA LEU A 351 2.92 -3.69 1.78
C LEU A 351 2.12 -4.90 1.25
N ASP A 352 1.72 -5.81 2.14
CA ASP A 352 1.08 -7.14 1.93
C ASP A 352 0.11 -7.26 0.71
N PHE A 353 -0.46 -6.16 0.19
CA PHE A 353 -1.34 -6.09 -0.99
C PHE A 353 -0.65 -5.95 -2.37
N TYR A 354 0.65 -5.65 -2.45
CA TYR A 354 1.39 -5.51 -3.73
C TYR A 354 2.27 -6.73 -4.04
N THR A 355 2.12 -7.82 -3.27
CA THR A 355 2.77 -9.08 -3.62
C THR A 355 2.19 -9.56 -4.96
N PRO A 356 3.00 -9.75 -6.01
CA PRO A 356 2.50 -10.12 -7.32
C PRO A 356 1.85 -11.50 -7.27
N VAL A 357 0.63 -11.62 -7.80
CA VAL A 357 -0.10 -12.88 -7.94
C VAL A 357 -0.27 -13.18 -9.42
N THR A 358 0.23 -14.34 -9.84
CA THR A 358 0.08 -14.81 -11.22
C THR A 358 -1.25 -15.52 -11.43
N LEU A 359 -1.95 -15.20 -12.53
CA LEU A 359 -3.22 -15.81 -12.90
C LEU A 359 -3.09 -16.80 -14.06
N GLY A 360 -3.99 -17.76 -14.10
CA GLY A 360 -4.20 -18.63 -15.26
C GLY A 360 -4.79 -17.87 -16.46
N PRO A 361 -4.64 -18.38 -17.70
CA PRO A 361 -5.09 -17.68 -18.90
C PRO A 361 -6.61 -17.50 -18.98
N GLN A 362 -7.39 -18.51 -18.56
CA GLN A 362 -8.85 -18.42 -18.54
C GLN A 362 -9.34 -17.40 -17.50
N ALA A 363 -8.86 -17.52 -16.26
CA ALA A 363 -9.11 -16.55 -15.20
C ALA A 363 -8.74 -15.12 -15.63
N THR A 364 -7.63 -14.93 -16.34
CA THR A 364 -7.25 -13.62 -16.89
C THR A 364 -8.29 -13.08 -17.85
N LYS A 365 -8.80 -13.89 -18.80
CA LYS A 365 -9.84 -13.47 -19.76
C LYS A 365 -11.13 -13.09 -19.05
N SER A 366 -11.58 -13.92 -18.11
CA SER A 366 -12.77 -13.66 -17.30
C SER A 366 -12.63 -12.36 -16.50
N LEU A 367 -11.47 -12.14 -15.89
CA LEU A 367 -11.19 -10.93 -15.11
C LEU A 367 -11.14 -9.67 -15.98
N VAL A 368 -10.51 -9.72 -17.16
CA VAL A 368 -10.51 -8.58 -18.10
C VAL A 368 -11.93 -8.19 -18.48
N ARG A 369 -12.77 -9.18 -18.82
CA ARG A 369 -14.17 -8.93 -19.18
C ARG A 369 -14.92 -8.27 -18.02
N PHE A 370 -14.80 -8.82 -16.82
CA PHE A 370 -15.41 -8.23 -15.63
C PHE A 370 -14.95 -6.79 -15.39
N VAL A 371 -13.66 -6.50 -15.54
CA VAL A 371 -13.10 -5.15 -15.33
C VAL A 371 -13.57 -4.18 -16.41
N GLU A 372 -13.67 -4.60 -17.67
CA GLU A 372 -14.22 -3.79 -18.76
C GLU A 372 -15.70 -3.46 -18.50
N ASP A 373 -16.52 -4.47 -18.16
CA ASP A 373 -17.94 -4.28 -17.83
C ASP A 373 -18.12 -3.40 -16.57
N PHE A 374 -17.25 -3.54 -15.57
CA PHE A 374 -17.27 -2.73 -14.36
C PHE A 374 -16.91 -1.27 -14.63
N LEU A 375 -15.91 -1.01 -15.46
CA LEU A 375 -15.52 0.35 -15.86
C LEU A 375 -16.63 1.04 -16.67
N ASP A 376 -17.32 0.29 -17.53
CA ASP A 376 -18.34 0.86 -18.42
C ASP A 376 -19.64 1.21 -17.68
N ALA A 377 -20.04 0.43 -16.66
CA ALA A 377 -21.35 0.60 -16.00
C ALA A 377 -21.31 0.92 -14.50
N CYS A 378 -20.27 0.50 -13.77
CA CYS A 378 -20.30 0.47 -12.30
C CYS A 378 -19.39 1.51 -11.63
N PHE A 379 -18.28 1.88 -12.27
CA PHE A 379 -17.20 2.67 -11.65
C PHE A 379 -17.71 3.97 -11.01
N ASN A 380 -18.41 4.79 -11.80
CA ASN A 380 -18.89 6.09 -11.37
C ASN A 380 -19.89 6.03 -10.18
N PRO A 381 -21.04 5.31 -10.26
CA PRO A 381 -22.00 5.26 -9.15
C PRO A 381 -21.38 4.62 -7.90
N PHE A 382 -20.64 3.52 -8.06
CA PHE A 382 -20.05 2.79 -6.96
C PHE A 382 -19.02 3.62 -6.16
N PHE A 383 -18.00 4.16 -6.83
CA PHE A 383 -16.94 4.91 -6.12
C PHE A 383 -17.44 6.26 -5.58
N SER A 384 -18.43 6.88 -6.23
CA SER A 384 -19.07 8.09 -5.71
C SER A 384 -19.78 7.81 -4.38
N HIS A 385 -20.53 6.71 -4.31
CA HIS A 385 -21.26 6.32 -3.10
C HIS A 385 -20.31 5.88 -1.98
N VAL A 386 -19.33 5.02 -2.27
CA VAL A 386 -18.33 4.58 -1.28
C VAL A 386 -17.56 5.77 -0.70
N ARG A 387 -17.15 6.74 -1.53
CA ARG A 387 -16.48 7.95 -1.06
C ARG A 387 -17.37 8.74 -0.10
N LYS A 388 -18.64 8.98 -0.45
CA LYS A 388 -19.59 9.68 0.43
C LYS A 388 -19.78 8.93 1.76
N THR A 389 -19.82 7.60 1.73
CA THR A 389 -19.89 6.76 2.93
C THR A 389 -18.66 6.91 3.82
N ILE A 390 -17.47 6.97 3.23
CA ILE A 390 -16.20 7.25 3.95
C ILE A 390 -16.19 8.70 4.46
N ASP A 391 -16.64 9.67 3.68
CA ASP A 391 -16.63 11.08 4.09
C ASP A 391 -17.58 11.37 5.25
N ARG A 392 -18.69 10.63 5.34
CA ARG A 392 -19.64 10.65 6.45
C ARG A 392 -19.15 9.88 7.68
N ASP A 393 -18.06 9.13 7.59
CA ASP A 393 -17.57 8.22 8.64
C ASP A 393 -18.70 7.30 9.18
N ALA A 394 -19.46 6.69 8.26
CA ALA A 394 -20.59 5.84 8.65
C ALA A 394 -20.14 4.63 9.49
N ASP A 395 -20.93 4.22 10.49
CA ASP A 395 -20.60 3.15 11.46
C ASP A 395 -20.13 1.82 10.85
N ARG A 396 -20.55 1.52 9.62
CA ARG A 396 -20.16 0.31 8.89
C ARG A 396 -18.74 0.37 8.31
N VAL A 397 -18.12 1.55 8.28
CA VAL A 397 -16.77 1.76 7.73
C VAL A 397 -15.74 1.40 8.79
N GLN A 398 -14.97 0.34 8.54
CA GLN A 398 -13.79 -0.06 9.30
C GLN A 398 -12.52 0.67 8.83
N ASP A 399 -11.51 0.72 9.70
CA ASP A 399 -10.22 1.39 9.49
C ASP A 399 -9.48 1.03 8.19
N PHE A 400 -9.68 -0.17 7.66
CA PHE A 400 -8.98 -0.63 6.45
C PHE A 400 -9.71 -0.28 5.14
N HIS A 401 -10.99 0.08 5.17
CA HIS A 401 -11.73 0.39 3.94
C HIS A 401 -11.21 1.62 3.19
N PRO A 402 -10.79 2.72 3.85
CA PRO A 402 -10.13 3.81 3.15
C PRO A 402 -8.91 3.33 2.35
N THR A 403 -8.09 2.45 2.93
CA THR A 403 -6.92 1.87 2.24
C THR A 403 -7.34 1.07 1.00
N GLN A 404 -8.38 0.25 1.08
CA GLN A 404 -8.89 -0.53 -0.04
C GLN A 404 -9.51 0.35 -1.12
N PHE A 405 -10.25 1.39 -0.74
CA PHE A 405 -10.84 2.36 -1.65
C PHE A 405 -9.77 3.02 -2.51
N PHE A 406 -8.74 3.61 -1.90
CA PHE A 406 -7.66 4.24 -2.66
C PHE A 406 -6.84 3.23 -3.47
N TYR A 407 -6.66 2.00 -2.98
CA TYR A 407 -6.03 0.93 -3.75
C TYR A 407 -6.80 0.59 -5.03
N LEU A 408 -8.12 0.42 -4.92
CA LEU A 408 -8.97 0.07 -6.04
C LEU A 408 -9.10 1.21 -7.05
N VAL A 409 -9.26 2.45 -6.59
CA VAL A 409 -9.24 3.63 -7.49
C VAL A 409 -7.92 3.69 -8.26
N ASN A 410 -6.78 3.52 -7.58
CA ASN A 410 -5.47 3.41 -8.21
C ASN A 410 -5.43 2.31 -9.29
N TRP A 411 -5.93 1.12 -8.96
CA TRP A 411 -5.88 -0.04 -9.84
C TRP A 411 -6.75 0.14 -11.10
N PHE A 412 -7.99 0.61 -10.93
CA PHE A 412 -8.92 0.85 -12.04
C PHE A 412 -8.49 2.01 -12.94
N LEU A 413 -7.90 3.09 -12.39
CA LEU A 413 -7.32 4.16 -13.21
C LEU A 413 -6.15 3.64 -14.06
N GLN A 414 -5.30 2.77 -13.50
CA GLN A 414 -4.24 2.14 -14.29
C GLN A 414 -4.82 1.23 -15.38
N ALA A 415 -5.88 0.47 -15.08
CA ALA A 415 -6.57 -0.39 -16.06
C ALA A 415 -7.19 0.40 -17.20
N GLU A 416 -7.84 1.51 -16.90
CA GLU A 416 -8.42 2.42 -17.91
C GLU A 416 -7.32 2.96 -18.83
N ARG A 417 -6.20 3.48 -18.29
CA ARG A 417 -5.10 4.01 -19.10
C ARG A 417 -4.48 2.97 -20.05
N ILE A 418 -4.33 1.74 -19.58
CA ILE A 418 -3.80 0.63 -20.40
C ILE A 418 -4.83 0.24 -21.47
N ARG A 419 -6.12 0.14 -21.12
CA ARG A 419 -7.22 -0.09 -22.07
C ARG A 419 -7.22 0.99 -23.16
N MET A 420 -7.02 2.26 -22.79
CA MET A 420 -6.93 3.37 -23.73
C MET A 420 -5.73 3.26 -24.66
N THR A 421 -4.55 2.93 -24.15
CA THR A 421 -3.35 2.74 -24.96
C THR A 421 -3.55 1.61 -25.98
N ARG A 422 -4.10 0.47 -25.53
CA ARG A 422 -4.43 -0.67 -26.41
C ARG A 422 -5.44 -0.29 -27.50
N ASN A 423 -6.48 0.47 -27.15
CA ASN A 423 -7.48 0.90 -28.12
C ASN A 423 -6.92 1.92 -29.11
N LYS A 424 -6.02 2.83 -28.68
CA LYS A 424 -5.27 3.71 -29.59
C LYS A 424 -4.44 2.89 -30.58
N GLU A 425 -3.70 1.88 -30.11
CA GLU A 425 -2.92 0.99 -30.99
C GLU A 425 -3.79 0.19 -31.98
N LYS A 426 -4.98 -0.28 -31.56
CA LYS A 426 -5.93 -0.96 -32.44
C LYS A 426 -6.52 -0.02 -33.50
N LYS A 427 -6.91 1.20 -33.12
CA LYS A 427 -7.41 2.23 -34.06
C LYS A 427 -6.35 2.69 -35.06
N ILE A 428 -5.07 2.74 -34.67
CA ILE A 428 -3.97 3.00 -35.63
C ILE A 428 -3.87 1.86 -36.67
N ARG A 429 -4.25 0.63 -36.31
CA ARG A 429 -4.22 -0.54 -37.22
C ARG A 429 -5.50 -0.71 -38.05
N GLN A 430 -6.64 -0.25 -37.54
CA GLN A 430 -7.95 -0.33 -38.19
C GLN A 430 -8.42 1.10 -38.45
N SER A 431 -8.26 1.56 -39.69
CA SER A 431 -8.56 2.92 -40.16
C SER A 431 -10.06 3.26 -40.14
N ASP A 432 -10.70 3.18 -38.97
CA ASP A 432 -12.12 3.49 -38.79
C ASP A 432 -12.31 4.72 -37.90
N HIS A 433 -12.98 5.73 -38.48
CA HIS A 433 -13.46 6.94 -37.83
C HIS A 433 -14.70 6.66 -36.99
N ALA A 434 -14.55 5.90 -35.89
CA ALA A 434 -15.59 5.84 -34.86
C ALA A 434 -15.38 6.98 -33.86
N GLU A 435 -16.41 7.84 -33.76
CA GLU A 435 -16.55 9.00 -32.87
C GLU A 435 -15.95 8.76 -31.49
N GLU A 436 -15.18 9.74 -31.01
CA GLU A 436 -14.63 9.77 -29.66
C GLU A 436 -15.75 10.14 -28.68
N LEU A 437 -16.63 9.18 -28.35
CA LEU A 437 -17.42 9.32 -27.12
C LEU A 437 -16.41 9.50 -25.97
N GLY A 438 -16.54 10.61 -25.23
CA GLY A 438 -15.57 11.08 -24.23
C GLY A 438 -15.16 9.98 -23.26
N LYS A 439 -14.00 9.37 -23.49
CA LYS A 439 -13.61 8.11 -22.85
C LYS A 439 -13.25 8.27 -21.36
N PHE A 440 -12.83 9.48 -20.98
CA PHE A 440 -12.58 9.85 -19.59
C PHE A 440 -13.86 10.09 -18.79
N SER A 441 -15.04 10.15 -19.43
CA SER A 441 -16.34 10.26 -18.73
C SER A 441 -16.61 9.08 -17.81
N LEU A 442 -16.12 7.88 -18.18
CA LEU A 442 -16.28 6.65 -17.40
C LEU A 442 -15.61 6.73 -16.02
N ILE A 443 -14.60 7.59 -15.87
CA ILE A 443 -13.84 7.78 -14.63
C ILE A 443 -13.97 9.19 -14.04
N ALA A 444 -14.90 10.00 -14.56
CA ALA A 444 -15.06 11.41 -14.20
C ALA A 444 -15.26 11.64 -12.69
N ASN A 445 -15.97 10.75 -11.99
CA ASN A 445 -16.31 10.96 -10.58
C ASN A 445 -15.09 11.03 -9.65
N VAL A 446 -13.97 10.41 -10.03
CA VAL A 446 -12.72 10.47 -9.25
C VAL A 446 -12.01 11.81 -9.40
N PHE A 447 -12.32 12.58 -10.45
CA PHE A 447 -11.76 13.91 -10.67
C PHE A 447 -12.60 15.05 -10.09
N ASN A 448 -13.71 14.74 -9.43
CA ASN A 448 -14.51 15.73 -8.74
C ASN A 448 -13.74 16.39 -7.58
N GLN A 449 -14.07 17.64 -7.28
CA GLN A 449 -13.42 18.42 -6.21
C GLN A 449 -13.48 17.69 -4.87
N GLU A 450 -14.61 17.05 -4.57
CA GLU A 450 -14.81 16.37 -3.31
C GLU A 450 -13.82 15.20 -3.10
N MET A 451 -13.43 14.50 -4.18
CA MET A 451 -12.41 13.44 -4.11
C MET A 451 -11.03 14.00 -3.74
N PHE A 452 -10.66 15.18 -4.24
CA PHE A 452 -9.41 15.84 -3.87
C PHE A 452 -9.40 16.29 -2.41
N ILE A 453 -10.54 16.76 -1.90
CA ILE A 453 -10.69 17.12 -0.47
C ILE A 453 -10.48 15.87 0.39
N THR A 454 -11.16 14.76 0.07
CA THR A 454 -10.99 13.48 0.76
C THR A 454 -9.54 13.00 0.69
N LEU A 455 -8.92 13.03 -0.49
CA LEU A 455 -7.54 12.60 -0.71
C LEU A 455 -6.54 13.42 0.13
N ASN A 456 -6.66 14.75 0.14
CA ASN A 456 -5.78 15.62 0.93
C ASN A 456 -5.99 15.41 2.44
N ARG A 457 -7.25 15.28 2.89
CA ARG A 457 -7.60 15.01 4.29
C ARG A 457 -7.00 13.68 4.77
N VAL A 458 -7.20 12.60 4.02
CA VAL A 458 -6.68 11.28 4.37
C VAL A 458 -5.16 11.25 4.29
N MET A 459 -4.54 11.90 3.28
CA MET A 459 -3.09 11.99 3.17
C MET A 459 -2.46 12.70 4.38
N ALA A 460 -3.04 13.82 4.82
CA ALA A 460 -2.56 14.54 5.99
C ALA A 460 -2.78 13.74 7.28
N SER A 461 -3.99 13.22 7.50
CA SER A 461 -4.34 12.42 8.69
C SER A 461 -3.48 11.16 8.80
N SER A 462 -3.29 10.42 7.70
CA SER A 462 -2.46 9.20 7.69
C SER A 462 -1.00 9.49 8.00
N PHE A 463 -0.50 10.65 7.56
CA PHE A 463 0.86 11.09 7.86
C PHE A 463 1.03 11.50 9.32
N GLU A 464 0.07 12.22 9.89
CA GLU A 464 0.07 12.64 11.30
C GLU A 464 -0.09 11.43 12.25
N ASN A 465 -1.01 10.53 11.94
CA ASN A 465 -1.29 9.31 12.70
C ASN A 465 -0.29 8.17 12.46
N LYS A 466 0.67 8.35 11.54
CA LYS A 466 1.68 7.35 11.17
C LYS A 466 1.09 6.03 10.65
N LYS A 467 -0.07 6.09 9.98
CA LYS A 467 -0.69 4.96 9.29
C LYS A 467 -0.02 4.75 7.92
N TRP A 468 1.10 4.05 7.89
CA TRP A 468 1.94 3.94 6.68
C TRP A 468 1.28 3.17 5.52
N LEU A 469 0.47 2.16 5.83
CA LEU A 469 -0.24 1.36 4.82
C LEU A 469 -1.26 2.20 4.05
N GLU A 470 -2.08 2.93 4.79
CA GLU A 470 -3.08 3.85 4.24
C GLU A 470 -2.42 4.97 3.44
N LEU A 471 -1.38 5.60 4.00
CA LEU A 471 -0.62 6.65 3.32
C LEU A 471 -0.02 6.14 1.99
N SER A 472 0.50 4.92 1.96
CA SER A 472 1.05 4.33 0.74
C SER A 472 0.00 4.14 -0.36
N ALA A 473 -1.21 3.67 0.00
CA ALA A 473 -2.30 3.48 -0.95
C ALA A 473 -2.80 4.83 -1.50
N VAL A 474 -2.95 5.83 -0.62
CA VAL A 474 -3.33 7.20 -0.99
C VAL A 474 -2.30 7.84 -1.92
N LEU A 475 -1.00 7.68 -1.63
CA LEU A 475 0.08 8.20 -2.48
C LEU A 475 0.07 7.57 -3.88
N LYS A 476 -0.10 6.24 -3.97
CA LYS A 476 -0.22 5.55 -5.27
C LYS A 476 -1.46 6.01 -6.05
N CYS A 477 -2.60 6.14 -5.38
CA CYS A 477 -3.81 6.71 -5.97
C CYS A 477 -3.57 8.13 -6.50
N PHE A 478 -2.93 8.99 -5.71
CA PHE A 478 -2.60 10.35 -6.13
C PHE A 478 -1.65 10.36 -7.33
N SER A 479 -0.63 9.49 -7.32
CA SER A 479 0.30 9.30 -8.44
C SER A 479 -0.45 8.92 -9.73
N GLN A 480 -1.40 7.99 -9.67
CA GLN A 480 -2.20 7.61 -10.84
C GLN A 480 -3.13 8.72 -11.32
N ILE A 481 -3.81 9.43 -10.41
CA ILE A 481 -4.64 10.59 -10.77
C ILE A 481 -3.80 11.61 -11.56
N LEU A 482 -2.59 11.92 -11.08
CA LEU A 482 -1.68 12.84 -11.78
C LEU A 482 -1.27 12.34 -13.17
N LEU A 483 -1.03 11.04 -13.33
CA LEU A 483 -0.68 10.44 -14.63
C LEU A 483 -1.87 10.45 -15.59
N THR A 484 -3.09 10.16 -15.12
CA THR A 484 -4.30 10.22 -15.94
C THR A 484 -4.58 11.64 -16.39
N VAL A 485 -4.49 12.62 -15.48
CA VAL A 485 -4.67 14.05 -15.83
C VAL A 485 -3.62 14.51 -16.85
N GLN A 486 -2.37 14.01 -16.75
CA GLN A 486 -1.36 14.30 -17.75
C GLN A 486 -1.71 13.71 -19.13
N GLU A 487 -2.32 12.54 -19.18
CA GLU A 487 -2.80 11.93 -20.44
C GLU A 487 -4.04 12.63 -21.00
N MET A 488 -4.94 13.13 -20.14
CA MET A 488 -6.07 13.98 -20.53
C MET A 488 -5.59 15.29 -21.15
N ASN A 489 -4.56 15.92 -20.58
CA ASN A 489 -3.95 17.13 -21.15
C ASN A 489 -3.27 16.88 -22.51
N GLN A 490 -2.93 15.63 -22.82
CA GLN A 490 -2.36 15.21 -24.11
C GLN A 490 -3.41 14.63 -25.06
N SER A 491 -4.69 14.60 -24.65
CA SER A 491 -5.80 14.12 -25.47
C SER A 491 -6.08 15.09 -26.62
N LEU A 492 -6.74 14.61 -27.68
CA LEU A 492 -7.17 15.45 -28.80
C LEU A 492 -8.45 16.23 -28.51
N ASN A 493 -9.24 15.76 -27.54
CA ASN A 493 -10.51 16.37 -27.15
C ASN A 493 -10.28 17.63 -26.29
N GLU A 494 -10.92 18.73 -26.68
CA GLU A 494 -10.81 20.03 -26.00
C GLU A 494 -11.44 20.01 -24.60
N GLU A 495 -12.57 19.31 -24.43
CA GLU A 495 -13.24 19.18 -23.11
C GLU A 495 -12.34 18.49 -22.08
N ASP A 496 -11.64 17.42 -22.49
CA ASP A 496 -10.72 16.68 -21.61
C ASP A 496 -9.51 17.55 -21.22
N GLN A 497 -9.02 18.38 -22.12
CA GLN A 497 -7.94 19.33 -21.85
C GLN A 497 -8.37 20.43 -20.88
N GLU A 498 -9.59 20.96 -21.04
CA GLU A 498 -10.14 21.97 -20.12
C GLU A 498 -10.32 21.39 -18.71
N ILE A 499 -10.90 20.19 -18.61
CA ILE A 499 -11.06 19.48 -17.33
C ILE A 499 -9.69 19.23 -16.69
N ALA A 500 -8.70 18.77 -17.46
CA ALA A 500 -7.34 18.57 -16.96
C ALA A 500 -6.70 19.86 -16.45
N GLY A 501 -6.83 20.97 -17.20
CA GLY A 501 -6.34 22.28 -16.81
C GLY A 501 -6.96 22.79 -15.50
N ASN A 502 -8.28 22.59 -15.35
CA ASN A 502 -9.03 22.92 -14.13
C ASN A 502 -8.63 22.06 -12.92
N ILE A 503 -8.32 20.79 -13.14
CA ILE A 503 -7.83 19.90 -12.07
C ILE A 503 -6.42 20.31 -11.64
N LEU A 504 -5.51 20.53 -12.59
CA LEU A 504 -4.13 20.90 -12.30
C LEU A 504 -4.04 22.25 -11.60
N SER A 505 -4.87 23.23 -12.00
CA SER A 505 -4.93 24.53 -11.34
C SER A 505 -5.30 24.37 -9.86
N ARG A 506 -6.33 23.56 -9.55
CA ARG A 506 -6.75 23.27 -8.17
C ARG A 506 -5.68 22.56 -7.35
N ILE A 507 -5.08 21.50 -7.89
CA ILE A 507 -4.06 20.70 -7.18
C ILE A 507 -2.85 21.56 -6.82
N PHE A 508 -2.41 22.44 -7.73
CA PHE A 508 -1.18 23.20 -7.55
C PHE A 508 -1.39 24.59 -6.93
N TYR A 509 -2.63 25.07 -6.85
CA TYR A 509 -2.98 26.34 -6.19
C TYR A 509 -2.69 26.31 -4.68
N GLU A 510 -2.81 25.14 -4.01
CA GLU A 510 -2.61 25.04 -2.57
C GLU A 510 -1.15 24.79 -2.16
N GLU A 511 -0.53 25.73 -1.42
CA GLU A 511 0.86 25.58 -0.93
C GLU A 511 1.05 24.38 0.04
N THR A 512 -0.03 24.00 0.74
CA THR A 512 -0.05 22.92 1.75
C THR A 512 0.27 21.55 1.15
N VAL A 513 -0.23 21.26 -0.04
CA VAL A 513 0.01 19.98 -0.74
C VAL A 513 1.49 19.84 -1.11
N HIS A 514 2.12 20.92 -1.57
CA HIS A 514 3.56 20.95 -1.88
C HIS A 514 4.42 20.66 -0.64
N ASP A 515 4.06 21.26 0.51
CA ASP A 515 4.78 21.05 1.78
C ASP A 515 4.58 19.65 2.35
N LEU A 516 3.38 19.11 2.24
CA LEU A 516 3.06 17.75 2.66
C LEU A 516 3.86 16.73 1.83
N MET A 517 3.84 16.85 0.50
CA MET A 517 4.55 15.93 -0.40
C MET A 517 6.08 15.94 -0.16
N ALA A 518 6.66 17.13 0.04
CA ALA A 518 8.07 17.26 0.39
C ALA A 518 8.36 16.65 1.78
N SER A 519 7.48 16.84 2.76
CA SER A 519 7.63 16.30 4.12
C SER A 519 7.55 14.78 4.17
N ILE A 520 6.61 14.18 3.42
CA ILE A 520 6.48 12.73 3.26
C ILE A 520 7.77 12.14 2.69
N THR A 521 8.31 12.75 1.63
CA THR A 521 9.57 12.29 1.00
C THR A 521 10.77 12.43 1.93
N ARG A 522 10.78 13.45 2.80
CA ARG A 522 11.88 13.76 3.71
C ARG A 522 11.93 12.85 4.95
N THR A 523 10.80 12.28 5.37
CA THR A 523 10.65 11.62 6.69
C THR A 523 10.73 10.10 6.66
N TYR A 524 11.19 9.52 5.54
CA TYR A 524 11.45 8.09 5.44
C TYR A 524 12.55 7.63 6.41
N LYS A 525 12.33 6.47 7.05
CA LYS A 525 13.26 5.82 7.99
C LYS A 525 13.25 4.30 7.77
N ASP A 526 12.24 3.62 8.29
CA ASP A 526 12.17 2.15 8.40
C ASP A 526 10.78 1.57 8.05
N GLN A 527 9.93 2.34 7.36
CA GLN A 527 8.53 1.99 7.05
C GLN A 527 8.35 0.87 5.98
N GLY A 528 9.43 0.20 5.56
CA GLY A 528 9.41 -0.87 4.57
C GLY A 528 9.59 -0.42 3.11
N PHE A 529 9.77 -1.40 2.22
CA PHE A 529 10.07 -1.14 0.80
C PHE A 529 8.84 -0.69 0.00
N GLY A 530 7.65 -1.24 0.26
CA GLY A 530 6.44 -0.84 -0.49
C GLY A 530 6.08 0.64 -0.29
N TYR A 531 6.29 1.16 0.93
CA TYR A 531 6.09 2.59 1.22
C TYR A 531 7.15 3.43 0.51
N LEU A 532 8.42 2.99 0.56
CA LEU A 532 9.53 3.65 -0.13
C LEU A 532 9.29 3.77 -1.63
N GLU A 533 8.80 2.70 -2.26
CA GLU A 533 8.44 2.70 -3.68
C GLU A 533 7.32 3.72 -3.96
N SER A 534 6.27 3.73 -3.15
CA SER A 534 5.12 4.61 -3.32
C SER A 534 5.50 6.09 -3.18
N VAL A 535 6.32 6.42 -2.18
CA VAL A 535 6.82 7.77 -1.94
C VAL A 535 7.71 8.24 -3.09
N THR A 536 8.67 7.41 -3.52
CA THR A 536 9.59 7.79 -4.60
C THR A 536 8.87 7.94 -5.95
N ASP A 537 7.88 7.10 -6.24
CA ASP A 537 7.05 7.22 -7.44
C ASP A 537 6.26 8.53 -7.45
N THR A 538 5.50 8.75 -6.38
CA THR A 538 4.62 9.91 -6.26
C THR A 538 5.42 11.20 -6.31
N ALA A 539 6.55 11.29 -5.61
CA ALA A 539 7.40 12.48 -5.62
C ALA A 539 7.93 12.82 -7.03
N LEU A 540 8.35 11.83 -7.81
CA LEU A 540 8.86 12.08 -9.16
C LEU A 540 7.73 12.45 -10.13
N ASN A 541 6.60 11.74 -10.08
CA ASN A 541 5.46 12.01 -10.94
C ASN A 541 4.87 13.39 -10.64
N TYR A 542 4.76 13.76 -9.36
CA TYR A 542 4.36 15.10 -8.92
C TYR A 542 5.28 16.19 -9.50
N LEU A 543 6.59 16.06 -9.34
CA LEU A 543 7.57 17.00 -9.89
C LEU A 543 7.59 17.05 -11.43
N ARG A 544 7.18 15.98 -12.10
CA ARG A 544 7.10 15.92 -13.56
C ARG A 544 5.87 16.66 -14.07
N VAL A 545 4.69 16.37 -13.49
CA VAL A 545 3.44 17.00 -13.88
C VAL A 545 3.48 18.50 -13.59
N LEU A 546 4.00 18.90 -12.43
CA LEU A 546 4.19 20.31 -12.09
C LEU A 546 5.15 21.02 -13.07
N GLU A 547 6.22 20.35 -13.50
CA GLU A 547 7.17 20.93 -14.48
C GLU A 547 6.52 21.16 -15.84
N ASN A 548 5.70 20.22 -16.31
CA ASN A 548 4.98 20.36 -17.57
C ASN A 548 3.94 21.48 -17.49
N TYR A 549 3.16 21.49 -16.41
CA TYR A 549 2.15 22.51 -16.16
C TYR A 549 2.73 23.93 -16.06
N SER A 550 3.89 24.09 -15.41
CA SER A 550 4.58 25.38 -15.30
C SER A 550 5.20 25.87 -16.62
N LYS A 551 5.42 24.99 -17.61
CA LYS A 551 5.91 25.38 -18.94
C LYS A 551 4.78 25.87 -19.84
N GLU A 552 3.58 25.32 -19.66
CA GLU A 552 2.39 25.68 -20.41
C GLU A 552 1.78 26.99 -19.88
N ASN A 553 1.74 27.19 -18.55
CA ASN A 553 1.12 28.35 -17.92
C ASN A 553 2.15 29.27 -17.25
N THR A 554 2.40 30.44 -17.84
CA THR A 554 3.41 31.41 -17.35
C THR A 554 2.95 32.28 -16.19
N ASP A 555 1.64 32.42 -15.95
CA ASP A 555 1.06 33.28 -14.90
C ASP A 555 0.23 32.48 -13.88
N LEU A 556 0.87 31.52 -13.21
CA LEU A 556 0.26 30.74 -12.14
C LEU A 556 0.31 31.48 -10.80
N GLN A 557 -0.76 31.46 -10.02
CA GLN A 557 -0.81 32.00 -8.66
C GLN A 557 -1.08 30.88 -7.63
N VAL A 558 -0.52 31.00 -6.43
CA VAL A 558 -0.58 30.02 -5.31
C VAL A 558 -1.11 30.71 -4.08
N ARG A 559 -2.05 30.06 -3.39
CA ARG A 559 -2.57 30.51 -2.10
C ARG A 559 -1.64 30.05 -0.97
N SER A 560 -0.99 31.01 -0.33
CA SER A 560 -0.16 30.79 0.84
C SER A 560 -0.97 31.04 2.10
N LYS A 561 -1.21 30.02 2.93
CA LYS A 561 -1.71 30.20 4.32
C LYS A 561 -0.50 30.37 5.24
N LYS A 562 -0.28 31.55 5.81
CA LYS A 562 0.76 31.72 6.84
C LYS A 562 0.33 31.02 8.12
N LYS A 563 1.21 30.18 8.70
CA LYS A 563 1.17 29.91 10.14
C LYS A 563 1.37 31.25 10.88
N PRO A 564 0.56 31.60 11.88
CA PRO A 564 0.77 32.82 12.64
C PRO A 564 2.09 32.68 13.40
N ASN A 565 3.15 33.30 12.87
CA ASN A 565 4.37 33.50 13.64
C ASN A 565 4.02 34.41 14.82
N ARG A 566 4.12 33.92 16.06
CA ARG A 566 4.26 34.79 17.25
C ARG A 566 5.45 35.69 17.00
N LYS A 567 5.19 36.92 16.53
CA LYS A 567 6.20 37.97 16.42
C LYS A 567 6.69 38.25 17.85
N LYS A 568 7.92 37.84 18.17
CA LYS A 568 8.69 38.49 19.23
C LYS A 568 8.77 39.97 18.87
N LYS A 569 8.06 40.83 19.62
CA LYS A 569 8.24 42.29 19.58
C LYS A 569 9.72 42.55 19.85
N LYS A 570 10.42 43.08 18.85
CA LYS A 570 11.64 43.86 19.07
C LYS A 570 11.18 45.28 19.32
N ASP A 571 11.19 45.70 20.56
CA ASP A 571 11.03 47.10 20.91
C ASP A 571 12.25 47.89 20.41
N LYS A 572 11.95 48.95 19.66
CA LYS A 572 12.83 50.09 19.43
C LYS A 572 12.10 51.30 20.00
N ALA A 573 12.61 51.87 21.08
CA ALA A 573 12.94 53.30 21.20
C ALA A 573 13.06 53.74 22.67
N HIS A 574 14.28 53.99 23.13
CA HIS A 574 14.55 55.20 23.89
C HIS A 574 15.99 55.68 23.64
N LYS A 575 16.14 56.94 23.24
CA LYS A 575 17.42 57.65 23.10
C LYS A 575 17.88 58.14 24.50
N PRO A 576 19.19 58.24 24.76
CA PRO A 576 19.72 58.74 26.03
C PRO A 576 19.93 60.27 25.99
N PRO A 577 19.98 60.95 27.15
CA PRO A 577 20.71 62.20 27.31
C PRO A 577 22.12 61.96 27.90
N GLN A 578 23.07 62.80 27.47
CA GLN A 578 24.43 62.92 28.00
C GLN A 578 24.41 63.66 29.35
N ASP A 579 25.16 63.20 30.35
CA ASP A 579 26.36 63.87 30.89
C ASP A 579 26.83 63.28 32.24
N MET A 580 28.16 63.28 32.39
CA MET A 580 28.99 63.23 33.62
C MET A 580 29.24 61.91 34.40
N GLU A 581 30.50 61.46 34.23
CA GLU A 581 31.52 61.13 35.24
C GLU A 581 31.37 59.99 36.27
N ILE A 582 32.30 59.04 36.13
CA ILE A 582 33.25 58.50 37.15
C ILE A 582 32.70 57.70 38.35
N ASP A 583 33.00 56.39 38.33
CA ASP A 583 33.78 55.56 39.29
C ASP A 583 33.15 54.15 39.40
N LYS A 584 33.82 53.11 38.90
CA LYS A 584 34.73 52.20 39.61
C LYS A 584 34.05 51.23 40.59
N VAL A 585 34.43 49.95 40.40
CA VAL A 585 34.78 48.94 41.41
C VAL A 585 33.75 47.80 41.68
N PHE A 586 34.19 46.59 41.25
CA PHE A 586 34.13 45.26 41.91
C PHE A 586 32.75 44.60 42.11
N ASP A 587 32.54 43.37 41.60
CA ASP A 587 32.82 42.06 42.27
C ASP A 587 31.69 41.74 43.27
N ASP A 588 31.09 40.56 43.44
CA ASP A 588 31.36 39.17 43.05
C ASP A 588 30.06 38.38 43.33
N GLY A 589 30.03 37.09 42.93
CA GLY A 589 29.36 35.96 43.60
C GLY A 589 27.81 35.93 43.66
N ASN A 590 27.10 34.98 43.04
CA ASN A 590 27.09 33.52 43.26
C ASN A 590 26.39 33.11 44.58
N ASP A 591 25.16 32.62 44.49
CA ASP A 591 24.62 31.43 45.21
C ASP A 591 23.16 31.23 44.75
N MET A 592 22.78 30.15 44.07
CA MET A 592 22.55 28.76 44.54
C MET A 592 21.34 28.60 45.46
N GLY A 593 20.48 27.66 45.03
CA GLY A 593 19.56 26.88 45.88
C GLY A 593 18.38 27.67 46.41
N SER A 594 17.17 27.14 46.50
CA SER A 594 16.65 25.79 46.30
C SER A 594 15.14 25.94 46.50
N ASP A 595 14.38 25.06 45.85
CA ASP A 595 13.18 24.38 46.36
C ASP A 595 12.41 25.07 47.51
N ASP A 596 11.14 25.38 47.30
CA ASP A 596 10.09 24.61 47.98
C ASP A 596 8.70 24.91 47.40
N ASP A 597 7.91 23.85 47.45
CA ASP A 597 6.53 23.67 47.04
C ASP A 597 5.51 24.48 47.89
N ASP A 598 4.26 24.38 47.43
CA ASP A 598 3.00 24.41 48.17
C ASP A 598 2.14 25.70 48.18
N ASP A 599 0.95 25.49 47.61
CA ASP A 599 -0.38 25.78 48.13
C ASP A 599 -0.81 27.22 48.48
N ASP A 600 -1.86 27.67 47.79
CA ASP A 600 -3.22 27.89 48.31
C ASP A 600 -3.93 28.92 47.41
N LYS A 601 -5.02 28.53 46.73
CA LYS A 601 -6.43 28.75 47.10
C LYS A 601 -6.88 30.21 47.30
N ASN A 602 -8.01 30.45 46.62
CA ASN A 602 -9.14 31.29 47.01
C ASN A 602 -8.95 32.81 47.08
N ASN A 603 -9.61 33.52 46.17
CA ASN A 603 -10.93 34.12 46.42
C ASN A 603 -11.44 34.72 45.09
N ASN A 604 -12.61 34.32 44.58
CA ASN A 604 -13.97 34.66 45.01
C ASN A 604 -14.41 36.08 44.63
N ASP A 605 -15.64 36.11 44.12
CA ASP A 605 -16.58 37.23 44.01
C ASP A 605 -16.38 38.15 42.78
N ASP A 606 -17.40 38.59 42.05
CA ASP A 606 -18.81 38.25 41.92
C ASP A 606 -19.36 39.13 40.77
N ASP A 607 -20.49 38.70 40.22
CA ASP A 607 -21.59 39.48 39.62
C ASP A 607 -21.56 40.05 38.18
N ASP A 608 -22.61 39.59 37.50
CA ASP A 608 -23.58 40.26 36.60
C ASP A 608 -23.26 40.49 35.11
N ASP A 609 -23.87 39.59 34.32
CA ASP A 609 -24.80 39.83 33.21
C ASP A 609 -24.71 41.17 32.45
N ASP A 610 -24.36 41.08 31.17
CA ASP A 610 -25.28 41.57 30.12
C ASP A 610 -25.01 40.89 28.78
N ILE A 611 -26.09 40.35 28.24
CA ILE A 611 -26.22 39.89 26.86
C ILE A 611 -26.38 41.13 25.98
N ASP A 612 -25.47 41.31 25.04
CA ASP A 612 -25.77 41.97 23.77
C ASP A 612 -25.01 41.22 22.67
N ASP A 613 -25.73 40.29 22.03
CA ASP A 613 -25.51 39.95 20.64
C ASP A 613 -25.79 41.23 19.83
N ASP A 614 -24.83 41.69 19.03
CA ASP A 614 -25.06 41.95 17.60
C ASP A 614 -23.81 42.49 16.89
N GLU A 615 -23.59 41.91 15.70
CA GLU A 615 -22.83 42.43 14.55
C GLU A 615 -21.29 42.51 14.63
N ASP A 616 -20.64 41.37 14.35
CA ASP A 616 -19.26 41.39 13.81
C ASP A 616 -18.95 40.19 12.86
N ASP A 617 -19.96 39.63 12.18
CA ASP A 617 -19.79 38.50 11.24
C ASP A 617 -19.13 38.92 9.90
N ASP A 618 -19.12 40.21 9.56
CA ASP A 618 -18.49 40.72 8.33
C ASP A 618 -16.94 40.81 8.41
N ASN A 619 -16.36 40.59 9.58
CA ASN A 619 -14.91 40.75 9.80
C ASN A 619 -14.12 39.43 9.68
N ASP A 620 -14.79 38.28 9.66
CA ASP A 620 -14.12 36.98 9.54
C ASP A 620 -13.78 36.62 8.08
N GLU A 621 -14.59 37.06 7.12
CA GLU A 621 -14.20 37.01 5.70
C GLU A 621 -13.00 37.92 5.42
N ALA A 622 -13.00 39.15 5.95
CA ALA A 622 -11.90 40.10 5.77
C ALA A 622 -10.59 39.62 6.43
N LYS A 623 -10.66 38.99 7.61
CA LYS A 623 -9.50 38.34 8.26
C LYS A 623 -9.04 37.09 7.52
N ALA A 624 -9.94 36.26 7.00
CA ALA A 624 -9.60 35.09 6.19
C ALA A 624 -8.92 35.48 4.86
N ILE A 625 -9.37 36.57 4.23
CA ILE A 625 -8.77 37.16 3.03
C ILE A 625 -7.38 37.73 3.35
N HIS A 626 -7.18 38.39 4.50
CA HIS A 626 -5.88 38.92 4.90
C HIS A 626 -4.83 37.85 5.28
N VAL A 627 -5.24 36.62 5.62
CA VAL A 627 -4.36 35.48 5.93
C VAL A 627 -3.86 34.75 4.68
N SER A 628 -4.57 34.86 3.55
CA SER A 628 -4.14 34.28 2.27
C SER A 628 -3.67 35.34 1.27
N ARG A 629 -2.36 35.38 1.01
CA ARG A 629 -1.80 36.16 -0.11
C ARG A 629 -1.55 35.23 -1.29
N GLU A 630 -2.03 35.64 -2.46
CA GLU A 630 -1.72 35.00 -3.74
C GLU A 630 -0.29 35.38 -4.17
N ARG A 631 0.49 34.38 -4.60
CA ARG A 631 1.88 34.56 -5.08
C ARG A 631 2.07 33.83 -6.39
N LYS A 632 2.93 34.33 -7.28
CA LYS A 632 3.28 33.57 -8.48
C LYS A 632 3.89 32.20 -8.13
N LEU A 633 3.44 31.13 -8.79
CA LEU A 633 3.98 29.77 -8.60
C LEU A 633 5.36 29.70 -9.23
N ASP A 634 6.40 29.66 -8.40
CA ASP A 634 7.76 29.42 -8.86
C ASP A 634 8.08 27.92 -8.80
N PHE A 635 8.12 27.25 -9.96
CA PHE A 635 8.50 25.84 -10.05
C PHE A 635 9.85 25.55 -9.35
N ARG A 636 10.83 26.45 -9.50
CA ARG A 636 12.15 26.33 -8.83
C ARG A 636 12.03 26.32 -7.31
N ARG A 637 11.11 27.10 -6.75
CA ARG A 637 10.87 27.18 -5.30
C ARG A 637 10.20 25.93 -4.75
N VAL A 638 9.31 25.31 -5.52
CA VAL A 638 8.72 24.02 -5.13
C VAL A 638 9.75 22.90 -5.26
N SER A 639 10.47 22.85 -6.39
CA SER A 639 11.55 21.88 -6.65
C SER A 639 12.60 21.89 -5.54
N SER A 640 12.99 23.05 -5.02
CA SER A 640 13.98 23.14 -3.93
C SER A 640 13.53 22.52 -2.61
N ARG A 641 12.22 22.38 -2.35
CA ARG A 641 11.69 21.67 -1.17
C ARG A 641 12.03 20.17 -1.20
N PHE A 642 12.16 19.59 -2.39
CA PHE A 642 12.57 18.20 -2.60
C PHE A 642 14.10 18.01 -2.57
N VAL A 643 14.87 19.11 -2.57
CA VAL A 643 16.34 19.10 -2.45
C VAL A 643 16.73 19.33 -0.99
N THR A 644 16.29 18.43 -0.12
CA THR A 644 16.77 18.37 1.26
C THR A 644 17.49 17.05 1.48
N GLN A 645 18.40 17.01 2.45
CA GLN A 645 19.16 15.79 2.75
C GLN A 645 18.25 14.60 3.02
N GLY A 646 17.14 14.79 3.74
CA GLY A 646 16.19 13.69 4.01
C GLY A 646 15.57 13.11 2.73
N CYS A 647 15.22 13.95 1.74
CA CYS A 647 14.73 13.45 0.46
C CYS A 647 15.83 12.70 -0.31
N VAL A 648 17.07 13.19 -0.29
CA VAL A 648 18.21 12.50 -0.91
C VAL A 648 18.42 11.14 -0.26
N ASP A 649 18.38 11.07 1.07
CA ASP A 649 18.57 9.85 1.84
C ASP A 649 17.48 8.79 1.53
N THR A 650 16.24 9.21 1.32
CA THR A 650 15.15 8.35 0.84
C THR A 650 15.48 7.72 -0.51
N PHE A 651 15.89 8.52 -1.50
CA PHE A 651 16.26 8.01 -2.83
C PHE A 651 17.56 7.18 -2.82
N VAL A 652 18.51 7.48 -1.93
CA VAL A 652 19.71 6.66 -1.70
C VAL A 652 19.32 5.30 -1.12
N THR A 653 18.42 5.28 -0.14
CA THR A 653 17.89 4.04 0.45
C THR A 653 17.13 3.21 -0.59
N PHE A 654 16.36 3.84 -1.48
CA PHE A 654 15.73 3.15 -2.60
C PHE A 654 16.77 2.55 -3.56
N THR A 655 17.81 3.32 -3.88
CA THR A 655 18.89 2.88 -4.78
C THR A 655 19.73 1.76 -4.18
N HIS A 656 19.75 1.57 -2.86
CA HIS A 656 20.40 0.40 -2.25
C HIS A 656 19.80 -0.94 -2.72
N TYR A 657 18.54 -0.96 -3.14
CA TYR A 657 17.85 -2.15 -3.67
C TYR A 657 18.06 -2.37 -5.18
N TYR A 658 19.04 -1.71 -5.82
CA TYR A 658 19.25 -1.72 -7.28
C TYR A 658 19.31 -3.09 -7.97
N HIS A 659 19.57 -4.18 -7.23
CA HIS A 659 19.54 -5.55 -7.75
C HIS A 659 18.14 -6.11 -7.97
N GLU A 660 17.18 -5.65 -7.19
CA GLU A 660 15.77 -6.07 -7.19
C GLU A 660 14.89 -5.08 -7.97
N LEU A 661 15.38 -3.85 -8.20
CA LEU A 661 14.64 -2.82 -8.94
C LEU A 661 14.45 -3.15 -10.42
N SER A 662 13.27 -2.83 -10.94
CA SER A 662 12.96 -2.86 -12.37
C SER A 662 13.68 -1.74 -13.14
N PRO A 663 13.84 -1.84 -14.47
CA PRO A 663 14.43 -0.77 -15.28
C PRO A 663 13.71 0.57 -15.14
N ALA A 664 12.37 0.56 -14.98
CA ALA A 664 11.57 1.76 -14.76
C ALA A 664 11.87 2.40 -13.39
N GLN A 665 11.97 1.58 -12.35
CA GLN A 665 12.34 2.01 -11.00
C GLN A 665 13.78 2.58 -10.96
N LEU A 666 14.73 1.95 -11.67
CA LEU A 666 16.10 2.48 -11.81
C LEU A 666 16.12 3.83 -12.54
N LYS A 667 15.34 3.98 -13.61
CA LYS A 667 15.20 5.27 -14.32
C LYS A 667 14.59 6.35 -13.43
N ARG A 668 13.68 5.99 -12.52
CA ARG A 668 13.09 6.91 -11.53
C ARG A 668 14.17 7.48 -10.61
N ALA A 669 14.99 6.63 -10.02
CA ALA A 669 16.12 7.05 -9.18
C ALA A 669 17.14 7.89 -9.96
N HIS A 670 17.50 7.46 -11.17
CA HIS A 670 18.40 8.20 -12.06
C HIS A 670 17.87 9.62 -12.34
N ARG A 671 16.60 9.77 -12.72
CA ARG A 671 15.97 11.07 -13.00
C ARG A 671 15.97 11.98 -11.79
N PHE A 672 15.75 11.45 -10.59
CA PHE A 672 15.82 12.23 -9.35
C PHE A 672 17.23 12.77 -9.12
N PHE A 673 18.26 11.91 -9.15
CA PHE A 673 19.64 12.35 -8.96
C PHE A 673 20.10 13.34 -10.05
N TYR A 674 19.68 13.12 -11.30
CA TYR A 674 19.93 14.07 -12.37
C TYR A 674 19.27 15.44 -12.11
N ARG A 675 18.03 15.47 -11.61
CA ARG A 675 17.35 16.72 -11.23
C ARG A 675 18.08 17.44 -10.10
N VAL A 676 18.47 16.73 -9.04
CA VAL A 676 19.20 17.29 -7.90
C VAL A 676 20.55 17.86 -8.35
N ALA A 677 21.31 17.09 -9.14
CA ALA A 677 22.66 17.46 -9.55
C ALA A 677 22.68 18.56 -10.62
N PHE A 678 21.82 18.49 -11.64
CA PHE A 678 21.95 19.33 -12.83
C PHE A 678 20.84 20.38 -12.98
N LYS A 679 19.58 20.07 -12.63
CA LYS A 679 18.48 21.04 -12.78
C LYS A 679 18.47 22.07 -11.65
N ASN A 680 18.70 21.61 -10.43
CA ASN A 680 18.78 22.48 -9.25
C ASN A 680 20.21 22.93 -8.94
N ASP A 681 21.20 22.41 -9.67
CA ASP A 681 22.65 22.64 -9.49
C ASP A 681 23.17 22.36 -8.06
N MET A 682 22.48 21.51 -7.28
CA MET A 682 22.83 21.18 -5.90
C MET A 682 23.62 19.86 -5.82
N CYS A 683 24.68 19.72 -6.62
CA CYS A 683 25.54 18.53 -6.60
C CYS A 683 26.14 18.26 -5.22
N VAL A 684 26.38 19.31 -4.42
CA VAL A 684 27.00 19.20 -3.09
C VAL A 684 26.18 18.31 -2.15
N MET A 685 24.86 18.25 -2.31
CA MET A 685 24.00 17.36 -1.52
C MET A 685 24.27 15.87 -1.75
N LEU A 686 24.85 15.52 -2.90
CA LEU A 686 25.21 14.14 -3.25
C LEU A 686 26.63 13.78 -2.80
N PHE A 687 27.42 14.76 -2.34
CA PHE A 687 28.79 14.55 -1.88
C PHE A 687 28.78 14.06 -0.42
N ARG A 688 28.41 12.79 -0.24
CA ARG A 688 28.53 12.05 1.02
C ARG A 688 29.21 10.70 0.74
N VAL A 689 30.08 10.25 1.64
CA VAL A 689 30.95 9.08 1.42
C VAL A 689 30.15 7.80 1.14
N ASP A 690 29.04 7.59 1.83
CA ASP A 690 28.12 6.47 1.62
C ASP A 690 27.49 6.46 0.21
N ILE A 691 27.03 7.62 -0.27
CA ILE A 691 26.43 7.78 -1.61
C ILE A 691 27.47 7.48 -2.69
N ILE A 692 28.68 8.02 -2.52
CA ILE A 692 29.79 7.81 -3.44
C ILE A 692 30.23 6.35 -3.46
N ALA A 693 30.28 5.71 -2.28
CA ALA A 693 30.57 4.29 -2.16
C ALA A 693 29.49 3.43 -2.84
N LEU A 694 28.21 3.80 -2.71
CA LEU A 694 27.10 3.14 -3.40
C LEU A 694 27.23 3.26 -4.92
N PHE A 695 27.46 4.47 -5.45
CA PHE A 695 27.64 4.69 -6.89
C PHE A 695 28.86 3.95 -7.44
N ASN A 696 29.97 3.91 -6.71
CA ASN A 696 31.14 3.13 -7.13
C ASN A 696 30.86 1.61 -7.09
N LYS A 697 30.17 1.12 -6.05
CA LYS A 697 29.78 -0.29 -5.94
C LYS A 697 28.87 -0.71 -7.10
N MET A 698 27.96 0.16 -7.52
CA MET A 698 27.01 -0.12 -8.59
C MET A 698 27.67 -0.20 -9.97
N ILE A 699 28.78 0.50 -10.22
CA ILE A 699 29.46 0.48 -11.54
C ILE A 699 30.66 -0.46 -11.58
N LYS A 700 31.49 -0.48 -10.53
CA LYS A 700 32.82 -1.14 -10.51
C LYS A 700 32.96 -2.17 -9.37
N GLY A 701 31.88 -2.45 -8.64
CA GLY A 701 31.90 -3.31 -7.45
C GLY A 701 31.79 -4.80 -7.76
N PRO A 702 31.88 -5.68 -6.75
CA PRO A 702 31.74 -7.13 -6.95
C PRO A 702 30.33 -7.56 -7.41
N ASN A 703 29.33 -6.68 -7.28
CA ASN A 703 27.96 -6.87 -7.73
C ASN A 703 27.52 -5.64 -8.54
N GLU A 704 28.07 -5.48 -9.73
CA GLU A 704 27.75 -4.36 -10.63
C GLU A 704 26.29 -4.43 -11.08
N LEU A 705 25.75 -3.28 -11.50
CA LEU A 705 24.50 -3.21 -12.20
C LEU A 705 24.62 -4.04 -13.49
N ASP A 706 23.59 -4.83 -13.80
CA ASP A 706 23.57 -5.65 -15.00
C ASP A 706 23.92 -4.80 -16.24
N THR A 707 24.76 -5.34 -17.11
CA THR A 707 25.25 -4.73 -18.36
C THR A 707 24.14 -4.58 -19.42
N HIS A 708 22.91 -4.30 -19.01
CA HIS A 708 21.90 -3.78 -19.92
C HIS A 708 22.44 -2.47 -20.52
N PRO A 709 22.65 -2.41 -21.85
CA PRO A 709 23.52 -1.40 -22.44
C PRO A 709 22.95 0.02 -22.34
N THR A 710 21.67 0.23 -22.07
CA THR A 710 21.06 1.57 -21.99
C THR A 710 21.10 2.12 -20.57
N VAL A 711 20.48 1.42 -19.61
CA VAL A 711 20.41 1.86 -18.20
C VAL A 711 21.80 1.94 -17.58
N PHE A 712 22.67 0.95 -17.81
CA PHE A 712 24.05 1.01 -17.31
C PHE A 712 24.82 2.20 -17.90
N LYS A 713 24.66 2.50 -19.20
CA LYS A 713 25.34 3.65 -19.81
C LYS A 713 24.85 4.98 -19.24
N GLU A 714 23.54 5.15 -19.09
CA GLU A 714 22.93 6.34 -18.47
C GLU A 714 23.47 6.56 -17.05
N TRP A 715 23.45 5.52 -16.21
CA TRP A 715 23.98 5.58 -14.85
C TRP A 715 25.49 5.81 -14.80
N ASN A 716 26.26 5.18 -15.69
CA ASN A 716 27.71 5.35 -15.76
C ASN A 716 28.07 6.78 -16.17
N GLU A 717 27.33 7.37 -17.11
CA GLU A 717 27.51 8.77 -17.48
C GLU A 717 27.15 9.70 -16.33
N LEU A 718 25.98 9.52 -15.70
CA LEU A 718 25.56 10.32 -14.55
C LEU A 718 26.61 10.30 -13.45
N ILE A 719 27.05 9.11 -13.05
CA ILE A 719 28.01 8.93 -11.97
C ILE A 719 29.37 9.51 -12.34
N ARG A 720 29.85 9.32 -13.58
CA ARG A 720 31.09 9.96 -14.06
C ARG A 720 31.02 11.48 -13.97
N GLN A 721 29.89 12.08 -14.35
CA GLN A 721 29.70 13.52 -14.26
C GLN A 721 29.67 14.00 -12.79
N ILE A 722 29.00 13.26 -11.90
CA ILE A 722 29.00 13.54 -10.45
C ILE A 722 30.42 13.47 -9.88
N PHE A 723 31.19 12.42 -10.20
CA PHE A 723 32.58 12.29 -9.75
C PHE A 723 33.47 13.41 -10.28
N LYS A 724 33.33 13.80 -11.55
CA LYS A 724 34.09 14.91 -12.15
C LYS A 724 33.79 16.25 -11.46
N ARG A 725 32.53 16.49 -11.11
CA ARG A 725 32.13 17.67 -10.33
C ARG A 725 32.64 17.60 -8.89
N CYS A 726 32.62 16.42 -8.27
CA CYS A 726 33.14 16.19 -6.92
C CYS A 726 34.63 16.51 -6.84
N THR A 727 35.46 15.98 -7.76
CA THR A 727 36.91 16.23 -7.75
C THR A 727 37.23 17.69 -8.00
N ARG A 728 36.53 18.35 -8.93
CA ARG A 728 36.67 19.79 -9.18
C ARG A 728 36.29 20.61 -7.94
N LYS A 729 35.18 20.29 -7.27
CA LYS A 729 34.74 21.01 -6.07
C LYS A 729 35.66 20.82 -4.87
N ILE A 730 36.27 19.64 -4.72
CA ILE A 730 37.30 19.40 -3.70
C ILE A 730 38.57 20.23 -3.98
N GLN A 731 38.93 20.43 -5.26
CA GLN A 731 40.06 21.30 -5.64
C GLN A 731 39.75 22.79 -5.40
N GLU A 732 38.51 23.22 -5.67
CA GLU A 732 38.06 24.60 -5.38
C GLU A 732 37.99 24.88 -3.88
N ARG A 733 37.50 23.92 -3.08
CA ARG A 733 37.30 24.04 -1.64
C ARG A 733 37.71 22.74 -0.92
N PRO A 734 38.93 22.67 -0.36
CA PRO A 734 39.43 21.45 0.28
C PRO A 734 38.65 21.07 1.55
N GLU A 735 37.95 22.02 2.18
CA GLU A 735 37.11 21.77 3.36
C GLU A 735 35.98 20.76 3.06
N LEU A 736 35.58 20.66 1.80
CA LEU A 736 34.57 19.70 1.36
C LEU A 736 34.98 18.24 1.68
N ALA A 737 36.28 17.94 1.72
CA ALA A 737 36.77 16.59 2.03
C ALA A 737 36.36 16.11 3.44
N VAL A 738 36.36 17.03 4.42
CA VAL A 738 35.90 16.73 5.79
C VAL A 738 34.37 16.69 5.81
N GLU A 739 33.73 17.67 5.18
CA GLU A 739 32.28 17.77 5.14
C GLU A 739 31.60 16.60 4.43
N MET A 740 32.28 15.89 3.53
CA MET A 740 31.77 14.67 2.89
C MET A 740 31.42 13.53 3.88
N LEU A 741 31.92 13.59 5.11
CA LEU A 741 31.58 12.64 6.18
C LEU A 741 30.21 12.92 6.81
N PHE A 742 29.67 14.13 6.62
CA PHE A 742 28.47 14.60 7.29
C PHE A 742 27.32 14.91 6.32
N SER A 743 26.11 14.81 6.86
CA SER A 743 24.88 15.28 6.21
C SER A 743 24.86 16.80 6.14
N LYS A 744 24.53 17.36 4.98
CA LYS A 744 24.62 18.80 4.75
C LYS A 744 23.26 19.46 4.86
N ASN A 745 23.22 20.59 5.57
CA ASN A 745 22.05 21.47 5.55
C ASN A 745 22.06 22.31 4.27
N ASN A 746 20.90 22.80 3.85
CA ASN A 746 20.77 23.63 2.64
C ASN A 746 21.68 24.87 2.67
N SER A 747 21.89 25.49 3.84
CA SER A 747 22.81 26.62 4.01
C SER A 747 24.26 26.26 3.71
N ILE A 748 24.74 25.13 4.25
CA ILE A 748 26.09 24.61 4.04
C ILE A 748 26.27 24.23 2.58
N ALA A 749 25.28 23.56 2.00
CA ALA A 749 25.31 23.18 0.59
C ALA A 749 25.35 24.41 -0.33
N SER A 750 24.58 25.46 -0.04
CA SER A 750 24.64 26.74 -0.75
C SER A 750 26.01 27.40 -0.64
N PHE A 751 26.62 27.42 0.56
CA PHE A 751 27.96 27.96 0.76
C PHE A 751 29.00 27.31 -0.15
N PHE A 752 29.03 25.97 -0.24
CA PHE A 752 29.96 25.23 -1.10
C PHE A 752 29.63 25.34 -2.61
N ASN A 753 28.38 25.66 -2.93
CA ASN A 753 27.95 25.85 -4.31
C ASN A 753 28.35 27.23 -4.86
N GLU A 754 28.28 28.27 -4.03
CA GLU A 754 28.74 29.61 -4.42
C GLU A 754 30.20 29.56 -4.87
N ALA A 755 30.44 29.99 -6.11
CA ALA A 755 31.80 30.18 -6.60
C ALA A 755 32.48 31.22 -5.69
N LEU A 756 33.75 31.00 -5.37
CA LEU A 756 34.58 32.08 -4.82
C LEU A 756 34.52 33.22 -5.82
N SER A 757 33.81 34.30 -5.49
CA SER A 757 34.02 35.58 -6.16
C SER A 757 35.51 35.85 -6.06
N SER A 758 36.18 35.95 -7.20
CA SER A 758 37.60 36.23 -7.30
C SER A 758 37.95 37.47 -6.49
N SER A 759 38.40 37.27 -5.26
CA SER A 759 39.05 38.28 -4.42
C SER A 759 40.45 37.77 -4.11
N SER A 760 41.28 37.77 -5.15
CA SER A 760 42.75 37.79 -5.11
C SER A 760 43.26 37.78 -6.54
#